data_AF-A0A847MK79-F1
#
_entry.id   AF-A0A847MK79-F1
#
_cell.length_a   1.000
_cell.length_b   1.000
_cell.length_c   1.000
_cell.angle_alpha   90.00
_cell.angle_beta   90.00
_cell.angle_gamma   90.00
#
_symmetry.space_group_name_H-M   'P 1'
#
loop_
_entity.id
_entity.type
_entity.pdbx_description
1 polymer ?
#
loop_
_entity_poly.entity_id
_entity_poly.type
_entity_poly.pdbx_seq_one_letter_code
_entity_poly.pdbx_strand_id
1 'polypeptide(L)'
;MVFQRITAKQFLALLCMVLSLALLSSGLVTWVASNWQSISPNYKILLVQAILLLIAVSLLILRLRSRQVESRQYNPTHYWWYQGLAFLGAVVSGALIALVGQIYQTGADTWQLFALWFLLILPWFAFSANVFIAALAAVVVNTAMVLFLMGNQLLISQSLATYLLAFLNTALFVLLEQKRARYESLWAVLSTCVLICAVVIFAMAEVDTFDGSIAFHLLVAAALLTVYVKLSSGPLRLKVLIITILAASVTSYILETASSTYWGSYGFAWTLLQIGMIWVAAAFAALWLWRKQFENRKESSNHVATGVLPISITVFLSLSSVLAAFFVFLAFYLGFFGGYEHDFEAFRTELALSCLVVSLLGIYLAKHRAAMAYAFIVLYEVAVFISIEKAFSTYYFTAFGGLNTEGLFSAVLLPLSGLVTSILIYRKRSEVWLRFISALGLFVFLGLLTRLPFIITVFSEVTLLPLLFMGVMWWGFKRPDKVSLSLFAAFVMWALYVVVSNYYQIYMMMYFGGESEHYFRKILLAFLQPFKYIFIYPFKAEELGHVVPVLEYLINAFHWLIVVLYSFVPLWALLQISKHQGATIKTVAVLMGLLVAWLWSGRMDVLIPLSMMLLGYHLKSRALYYSAVVLGLLSMSMFYFSLMMPLTHKAYLLLLSGGLFMLIYLAFAKKLLLGDEGTLLHADSALSQLNGIVESIKHRIVPSSQTAYYGLLVLAVVLPIATSQWQVHSYERTLESGKSVLLRLQPVDPRSLMQGDYMVISYEISSQVRLELRKLLDVAPKGISDFLSDDDPLPVSEKFKESLVSDSGMRLFVEVSLKDGVAEKVLGFYDSEEVAALEIKEGVVYLPFVAKNFSTRHGGIVSPRFSTEFFFNEERAKAYEEARFAEVVVTEGRVMLKALLDIDRNMIDTATGVAQ
;
A
#
# COMPACT_ATOMS: atom_id res chain seq x y z
N MET A 1 23.47 -13.68 7.03
CA MET A 1 24.29 -13.65 8.26
C MET A 1 24.47 -12.25 8.85
N VAL A 2 24.24 -11.16 8.10
CA VAL A 2 24.53 -9.77 8.56
C VAL A 2 23.66 -9.30 9.73
N PHE A 3 22.33 -9.51 9.72
CA PHE A 3 21.42 -9.03 10.78
C PHE A 3 21.75 -9.54 12.20
N GLN A 4 22.43 -10.69 12.32
CA GLN A 4 22.80 -11.28 13.61
C GLN A 4 24.09 -10.70 14.22
N ARG A 5 24.85 -9.91 13.45
CA ARG A 5 26.16 -9.35 13.84
C ARG A 5 26.13 -7.85 14.14
N ILE A 6 24.99 -7.18 13.97
CA ILE A 6 24.85 -5.74 14.21
C ILE A 6 24.80 -5.49 15.72
N THR A 7 25.67 -4.63 16.23
CA THR A 7 25.66 -4.24 17.65
C THR A 7 24.53 -3.26 17.96
N ALA A 8 24.15 -3.10 19.23
CA ALA A 8 23.09 -2.15 19.63
C ALA A 8 23.43 -0.72 19.18
N LYS A 9 24.71 -0.34 19.28
CA LYS A 9 25.24 0.92 18.77
C LYS A 9 24.95 1.08 17.26
N GLN A 10 25.37 0.11 16.45
CA GLN A 10 25.16 0.16 15.01
C GLN A 10 23.67 0.13 14.63
N PHE A 11 22.87 -0.64 15.35
CA PHE A 11 21.43 -0.74 15.13
C PHE A 11 20.71 0.59 15.37
N LEU A 12 21.00 1.28 16.49
CA LEU A 12 20.38 2.57 16.78
C LEU A 12 20.79 3.64 15.75
N ALA A 13 22.06 3.65 15.32
CA ALA A 13 22.54 4.56 14.26
C ALA A 13 21.79 4.31 12.95
N LEU A 14 21.72 3.04 12.54
CA LEU A 14 21.02 2.65 11.32
C LEU A 14 19.53 2.98 11.39
N LEU A 15 18.87 2.67 12.50
CA LEU A 15 17.45 2.95 12.69
C LEU A 15 17.16 4.46 12.62
N CYS A 16 17.94 5.27 13.33
CA CYS A 16 17.81 6.73 13.34
C CYS A 16 17.97 7.32 11.93
N MET A 17 18.99 6.86 11.19
CA MET A 17 19.24 7.29 9.82
C MET A 17 18.15 6.84 8.85
N VAL A 18 17.71 5.58 8.92
CA VAL A 18 16.65 5.04 8.05
C VAL A 18 15.32 5.77 8.30
N LEU A 19 14.96 6.01 9.56
CA LEU A 19 13.78 6.80 9.90
C LEU A 19 13.90 8.24 9.39
N SER A 20 15.07 8.86 9.54
CA SER A 20 15.32 10.20 9.00
C SER A 20 15.14 10.25 7.48
N LEU A 21 15.79 9.36 6.74
CA LEU A 21 15.71 9.30 5.28
C LEU A 21 14.30 9.00 4.79
N ALA A 22 13.61 8.03 5.40
CA ALA A 22 12.25 7.66 5.02
C ALA A 22 11.26 8.81 5.25
N LEU A 23 11.33 9.45 6.43
CA LEU A 23 10.41 10.55 6.79
C LEU A 23 10.71 11.83 6.01
N LEU A 24 11.98 12.18 5.77
CA LEU A 24 12.34 13.32 4.92
C LEU A 24 11.94 13.11 3.46
N SER A 25 12.16 11.90 2.92
CA SER A 25 11.76 11.58 1.54
C SER A 25 10.24 11.62 1.39
N SER A 26 9.52 10.98 2.31
CA SER A 26 8.05 11.01 2.34
C SER A 26 7.53 12.44 2.49
N GLY A 27 8.05 13.19 3.47
CA GLY A 27 7.65 14.57 3.73
C GLY A 27 7.91 15.52 2.57
N LEU A 28 9.00 15.33 1.81
CA LEU A 28 9.28 16.12 0.61
C LEU A 28 8.27 15.84 -0.51
N VAL A 29 7.97 14.56 -0.78
CA VAL A 29 6.96 14.20 -1.79
C VAL A 29 5.59 14.75 -1.39
N THR A 30 5.21 14.60 -0.13
CA THR A 30 3.97 15.18 0.42
C THR A 30 3.95 16.71 0.35
N TRP A 31 5.09 17.37 0.57
CA TRP A 31 5.21 18.83 0.49
C TRP A 31 5.03 19.35 -0.94
N VAL A 32 5.55 18.63 -1.93
CA VAL A 32 5.32 18.95 -3.35
C VAL A 32 3.83 18.78 -3.66
N ALA A 33 3.25 17.64 -3.29
CA ALA A 33 1.85 17.33 -3.56
C ALA A 33 0.88 18.37 -2.95
N SER A 34 1.14 18.89 -1.75
CA SER A 34 0.24 19.81 -1.05
C SER A 34 0.02 21.19 -1.69
N ASN A 35 0.66 21.48 -2.84
CA ASN A 35 0.42 22.64 -3.70
C ASN A 35 0.30 24.01 -3.00
N TRP A 36 1.43 24.59 -2.59
CA TRP A 36 1.49 25.88 -1.89
C TRP A 36 1.16 27.08 -2.78
N GLN A 37 -0.09 27.51 -2.87
CA GLN A 37 -0.47 28.65 -3.72
C GLN A 37 0.14 30.00 -3.29
N SER A 38 0.59 30.12 -2.03
CA SER A 38 1.29 31.32 -1.54
C SER A 38 2.72 31.49 -2.09
N ILE A 39 3.29 30.44 -2.68
CA ILE A 39 4.65 30.46 -3.25
C ILE A 39 4.52 30.44 -4.77
N SER A 40 5.16 31.39 -5.46
CA SER A 40 5.12 31.42 -6.93
C SER A 40 5.68 30.13 -7.53
N PRO A 41 5.17 29.69 -8.71
CA PRO A 41 5.65 28.48 -9.39
C PRO A 41 7.18 28.42 -9.57
N ASN A 42 7.80 29.52 -10.00
CA ASN A 42 9.25 29.61 -10.23
C ASN A 42 10.05 29.36 -8.96
N TYR A 43 9.62 29.93 -7.83
CA TYR A 43 10.29 29.70 -6.54
C TYR A 43 10.15 28.26 -6.07
N LYS A 44 9.01 27.60 -6.31
CA LYS A 44 8.85 26.16 -5.97
C LYS A 44 9.87 25.30 -6.73
N ILE A 45 9.97 25.50 -8.05
CA ILE A 45 10.91 24.75 -8.91
C ILE A 45 12.34 25.02 -8.47
N LEU A 46 12.71 26.29 -8.27
CA LEU A 46 14.05 26.69 -7.81
C LEU A 46 14.40 26.04 -6.46
N LEU A 47 13.46 25.98 -5.53
CA LEU A 47 13.67 25.37 -4.20
C LEU A 47 14.02 23.87 -4.33
N VAL A 48 13.28 23.11 -5.14
CA VAL A 48 13.54 21.68 -5.33
C VAL A 48 14.86 21.45 -6.08
N GLN A 49 15.19 22.30 -7.07
CA GLN A 49 16.50 22.28 -7.73
C GLN A 49 17.65 22.61 -6.75
N ALA A 50 17.46 23.57 -5.86
CA ALA A 50 18.45 23.92 -4.83
C ALA A 50 18.69 22.78 -3.84
N ILE A 51 17.65 22.03 -3.47
CA ILE A 51 17.78 20.81 -2.66
C ILE A 51 18.63 19.76 -3.39
N LEU A 52 18.38 19.54 -4.68
CA LEU A 52 19.16 18.59 -5.49
C LEU A 52 20.65 19.00 -5.58
N LEU A 53 20.92 20.29 -5.78
CA LEU A 53 22.27 20.84 -5.76
C LEU A 53 22.94 20.69 -4.39
N LEU A 54 22.21 20.92 -3.29
CA LEU A 54 22.71 20.75 -1.93
C LEU A 54 23.09 19.29 -1.66
N ILE A 55 22.33 18.33 -2.17
CA ILE A 55 22.69 16.89 -2.12
C ILE A 55 24.00 16.64 -2.88
N ALA A 56 24.14 17.19 -4.08
CA ALA A 56 25.34 17.06 -4.89
C ALA A 56 26.59 17.65 -4.22
N VAL A 57 26.46 18.87 -3.67
CA VAL A 57 27.52 19.54 -2.91
C VAL A 57 27.87 18.74 -1.66
N SER A 58 26.89 18.18 -0.96
CA SER A 58 27.12 17.33 0.21
C SER A 58 27.92 16.08 -0.16
N LEU A 59 27.56 15.40 -1.25
CA LEU A 59 28.31 14.26 -1.79
C LEU A 59 29.73 14.65 -2.22
N LEU A 60 29.91 15.83 -2.84
CA LEU A 60 31.22 16.36 -3.21
C LEU A 60 32.09 16.63 -1.98
N ILE A 61 31.55 17.28 -0.95
CA ILE A 61 32.26 17.54 0.32
C ILE A 61 32.68 16.22 0.97
N LEU A 62 31.80 15.21 0.98
CA LEU A 62 32.12 13.88 1.49
C LEU A 62 33.27 13.24 0.71
N ARG A 63 33.33 13.41 -0.61
CA ARG A 63 34.41 12.90 -1.48
C ARG A 63 35.74 13.60 -1.24
N LEU A 64 35.72 14.92 -1.02
CA LEU A 64 36.92 15.69 -0.70
C LEU A 64 37.47 15.32 0.68
N ARG A 65 36.60 15.15 1.67
CA ARG A 65 36.99 14.71 3.02
C ARG A 65 37.53 13.29 3.03
N SER A 66 36.94 12.36 2.27
CA SER A 66 37.43 10.97 2.21
C SER A 66 38.84 10.88 1.62
N ARG A 67 39.17 11.73 0.64
CA ARG A 67 40.53 11.78 0.05
C ARG A 67 41.59 12.24 1.04
N GLN A 68 41.28 13.22 1.88
CA GLN A 68 42.22 13.69 2.90
C GLN A 68 42.50 12.59 3.94
N VAL A 69 41.49 11.78 4.25
CA VAL A 69 41.54 10.67 5.23
C VAL A 69 42.18 9.39 4.66
N GLU A 70 42.22 9.18 3.34
CA GLU A 70 42.96 8.05 2.74
C GLU A 70 44.47 8.07 3.06
N SER A 71 45.02 9.20 3.54
CA SER A 71 46.38 9.28 4.10
C SER A 71 46.52 8.79 5.55
N ARG A 72 45.42 8.68 6.31
CA ARG A 72 45.39 8.33 7.74
C ARG A 72 44.09 7.58 8.09
N GLN A 73 44.10 6.26 7.93
CA GLN A 73 43.10 5.27 8.37
C GLN A 73 41.66 5.36 7.80
N TYR A 74 41.22 4.22 7.27
CA TYR A 74 39.92 3.96 6.64
C TYR A 74 38.74 4.06 7.62
N ASN A 75 37.70 4.84 7.28
CA ASN A 75 36.50 4.99 8.10
C ASN A 75 35.21 4.51 7.38
N PRO A 76 34.63 3.35 7.75
CA PRO A 76 33.47 2.74 7.08
C PRO A 76 32.15 3.51 7.26
N THR A 77 32.12 4.59 8.04
CA THR A 77 30.91 5.40 8.29
C THR A 77 30.49 6.27 7.11
N HIS A 78 31.41 6.61 6.20
CA HIS A 78 31.13 7.47 5.06
C HIS A 78 30.20 6.83 4.01
N TYR A 79 30.17 5.49 3.91
CA TYR A 79 29.40 4.77 2.88
C TYR A 79 27.90 4.97 2.99
N TRP A 80 27.37 5.06 4.21
CA TRP A 80 25.94 5.22 4.44
C TRP A 80 25.43 6.59 4.00
N TRP A 81 26.26 7.62 4.12
CA TRP A 81 25.94 8.96 3.64
C TRP A 81 25.83 9.00 2.11
N TYR A 82 26.74 8.34 1.38
CA TYR A 82 26.63 8.23 -0.07
C TYR A 82 25.32 7.55 -0.48
N GLN A 83 24.96 6.44 0.16
CA GLN A 83 23.75 5.70 -0.16
C GLN A 83 22.48 6.50 0.16
N GLY A 84 22.42 7.13 1.33
CA GLY A 84 21.26 7.92 1.77
C GLY A 84 21.05 9.18 0.93
N LEU A 85 22.11 9.93 0.65
CA LEU A 85 22.04 11.12 -0.19
C LEU A 85 21.74 10.79 -1.65
N ALA A 86 22.31 9.71 -2.21
CA ALA A 86 21.97 9.26 -3.55
C ALA A 86 20.51 8.81 -3.66
N PHE A 87 20.00 8.11 -2.63
CA PHE A 87 18.57 7.77 -2.56
C PHE A 87 17.68 9.01 -2.50
N LEU A 88 18.02 9.98 -1.64
CA LEU A 88 17.27 11.23 -1.56
C LEU A 88 17.33 12.01 -2.89
N GLY A 89 18.48 12.03 -3.56
CA GLY A 89 18.63 12.63 -4.89
C GLY A 89 17.74 11.97 -5.95
N ALA A 90 17.63 10.64 -5.92
CA ALA A 90 16.73 9.88 -6.79
C ALA A 90 15.24 10.22 -6.53
N VAL A 91 14.84 10.41 -5.26
CA VAL A 91 13.48 10.83 -4.90
C VAL A 91 13.20 12.27 -5.32
N VAL A 92 14.11 13.20 -5.02
CA VAL A 92 14.00 14.63 -5.37
C VAL A 92 13.90 14.83 -6.89
N SER A 93 14.60 13.99 -7.67
CA SER A 93 14.53 14.03 -9.14
C SER A 93 13.12 13.77 -9.66
N GLY A 94 12.39 12.83 -9.05
CA GLY A 94 10.98 12.58 -9.37
C GLY A 94 10.04 13.67 -8.86
N ALA A 95 10.27 14.13 -7.63
CA ALA A 95 9.51 15.23 -7.04
C ALA A 95 9.59 16.51 -7.89
N LEU A 96 10.75 16.78 -8.50
CA LEU A 96 10.96 17.93 -9.39
C LEU A 96 10.09 17.87 -10.65
N ILE A 97 10.08 16.74 -11.37
CA ILE A 97 9.25 16.60 -12.58
C ILE A 97 7.75 16.51 -12.25
N ALA A 98 7.39 15.93 -11.09
CA ALA A 98 6.02 15.90 -10.61
C ALA A 98 5.52 17.32 -10.29
N LEU A 99 6.36 18.13 -9.65
CA LEU A 99 6.06 19.54 -9.36
C LEU A 99 5.80 20.34 -10.64
N VAL A 100 6.60 20.13 -11.69
CA VAL A 100 6.37 20.80 -12.98
C VAL A 100 5.01 20.36 -13.57
N GLY A 101 4.72 19.06 -13.60
CA GLY A 101 3.43 18.56 -14.09
C GLY A 101 2.23 19.09 -13.29
N GLN A 102 2.38 19.27 -11.99
CA GLN A 102 1.36 19.87 -11.12
C GLN A 102 1.14 21.36 -11.41
N ILE A 103 2.22 22.15 -11.57
CA ILE A 103 2.15 23.58 -11.87
C ILE A 103 1.42 23.83 -13.19
N TYR A 104 1.72 23.02 -14.21
CA TYR A 104 1.17 23.17 -15.56
C TYR A 104 -0.06 22.29 -15.83
N GLN A 105 -0.60 21.60 -14.81
CA GLN A 105 -1.82 20.80 -14.88
C GLN A 105 -1.81 19.78 -16.04
N THR A 106 -0.68 19.09 -16.25
CA THR A 106 -0.48 18.21 -17.43
C THR A 106 -0.95 16.76 -17.21
N GLY A 107 -1.89 16.52 -16.30
CA GLY A 107 -2.22 15.21 -15.71
C GLY A 107 -2.72 14.09 -16.65
N ALA A 108 -2.82 14.35 -17.96
CA ALA A 108 -3.45 13.44 -18.91
C ALA A 108 -2.71 12.10 -19.15
N ASP A 109 -1.38 12.06 -19.02
CA ASP A 109 -0.55 10.87 -19.28
C ASP A 109 0.40 10.59 -18.09
N THR A 110 -0.16 10.30 -16.90
CA THR A 110 0.59 10.08 -15.64
C THR A 110 1.69 9.00 -15.74
N TRP A 111 1.54 8.00 -16.61
CA TRP A 111 2.57 6.97 -16.82
C TRP A 111 3.91 7.56 -17.31
N GLN A 112 3.88 8.64 -18.11
CA GLN A 112 5.09 9.28 -18.64
C GLN A 112 5.92 9.91 -17.52
N LEU A 113 5.25 10.49 -16.52
CA LEU A 113 5.90 11.05 -15.33
C LEU A 113 6.74 9.98 -14.62
N PHE A 114 6.15 8.81 -14.35
CA PHE A 114 6.86 7.71 -13.69
C PHE A 114 7.92 7.06 -14.58
N ALA A 115 7.68 6.96 -15.90
CA ALA A 115 8.69 6.45 -16.84
C ALA A 115 9.91 7.38 -16.91
N LEU A 116 9.69 8.69 -17.00
CA LEU A 116 10.75 9.69 -16.95
C LEU A 116 11.47 9.66 -15.60
N TRP A 117 10.74 9.53 -14.49
CA TRP A 117 11.34 9.39 -13.17
C TRP A 117 12.26 8.16 -13.11
N PHE A 118 11.83 7.01 -13.64
CA PHE A 118 12.69 5.81 -13.72
C PHE A 118 14.00 6.09 -14.47
N LEU A 119 13.95 6.80 -15.60
CA LEU A 119 15.15 7.20 -16.33
C LEU A 119 16.06 8.11 -15.49
N LEU A 120 15.48 9.05 -14.74
CA LEU A 120 16.23 9.92 -13.83
C LEU A 120 16.83 9.17 -12.64
N ILE A 121 16.28 8.02 -12.24
CA ILE A 121 16.83 7.16 -11.18
C ILE A 121 18.09 6.42 -11.67
N LEU A 122 18.21 6.08 -12.96
CA LEU A 122 19.33 5.26 -13.47
C LEU A 122 20.72 5.86 -13.21
N PRO A 123 20.98 7.17 -13.42
CA PRO A 123 22.25 7.78 -13.05
C PRO A 123 22.55 7.69 -11.54
N TRP A 124 21.55 7.87 -10.68
CA TRP A 124 21.71 7.72 -9.23
C TRP A 124 22.00 6.26 -8.85
N PHE A 125 21.35 5.30 -9.50
CA PHE A 125 21.58 3.87 -9.30
C PHE A 125 22.99 3.46 -9.75
N ALA A 126 23.48 4.00 -10.87
CA ALA A 126 24.84 3.79 -11.35
C ALA A 126 25.88 4.48 -10.43
N PHE A 127 25.56 5.66 -9.90
CA PHE A 127 26.41 6.39 -8.95
C PHE A 127 26.52 5.70 -7.59
N SER A 128 25.44 5.09 -7.10
CA SER A 128 25.45 4.37 -5.83
C SER A 128 24.45 3.21 -5.86
N ALA A 129 24.88 2.06 -6.39
CA ALA A 129 24.06 0.86 -6.41
C ALA A 129 23.76 0.38 -4.98
N ASN A 130 22.56 0.69 -4.49
CA ASN A 130 22.13 0.34 -3.14
C ASN A 130 20.69 -0.19 -3.12
N VAL A 131 20.33 -0.84 -2.01
CA VAL A 131 19.05 -1.49 -1.78
C VAL A 131 17.86 -0.53 -1.91
N PHE A 132 18.01 0.71 -1.45
CA PHE A 132 16.94 1.71 -1.46
C PHE A 132 16.62 2.20 -2.87
N ILE A 133 17.65 2.51 -3.66
CA ILE A 133 17.48 2.94 -5.05
C ILE A 133 16.97 1.78 -5.92
N ALA A 134 17.45 0.55 -5.69
CA ALA A 134 16.93 -0.63 -6.39
C ALA A 134 15.43 -0.85 -6.13
N ALA A 135 15.01 -0.73 -4.87
CA ALA A 135 13.60 -0.85 -4.49
C ALA A 135 12.76 0.27 -5.11
N LEU A 136 13.23 1.53 -5.05
CA LEU A 136 12.56 2.67 -5.67
C LEU A 136 12.40 2.47 -7.18
N ALA A 137 13.48 2.10 -7.88
CA ALA A 137 13.48 1.86 -9.31
C ALA A 137 12.47 0.77 -9.72
N ALA A 138 12.43 -0.34 -8.97
CA ALA A 138 11.50 -1.45 -9.22
C ALA A 138 10.04 -1.06 -9.03
N VAL A 139 9.73 -0.26 -8.00
CA VAL A 139 8.38 0.24 -7.78
C VAL A 139 8.00 1.25 -8.86
N VAL A 140 8.84 2.25 -9.13
CA VAL A 140 8.56 3.33 -10.09
C VAL A 140 8.37 2.79 -11.51
N VAL A 141 9.21 1.85 -11.97
CA VAL A 141 9.04 1.25 -13.31
C VAL A 141 7.77 0.42 -13.40
N ASN A 142 7.41 -0.32 -12.34
CA ASN A 142 6.18 -1.09 -12.32
C ASN A 142 4.95 -0.18 -12.28
N THR A 143 4.98 0.91 -11.52
CA THR A 143 3.92 1.93 -11.53
C THR A 143 3.77 2.54 -12.92
N ALA A 144 4.87 2.90 -13.59
CA ALA A 144 4.84 3.41 -14.96
C ALA A 144 4.21 2.40 -15.93
N MET A 145 4.59 1.13 -15.84
CA MET A 145 4.06 0.07 -16.69
C MET A 145 2.57 -0.19 -16.43
N VAL A 146 2.14 -0.27 -15.17
CA VAL A 146 0.71 -0.44 -14.84
C VAL A 146 -0.11 0.70 -15.42
N LEU A 147 0.29 1.96 -15.20
CA LEU A 147 -0.43 3.12 -15.73
C LEU A 147 -0.42 3.14 -17.28
N PHE A 148 0.69 2.77 -17.91
CA PHE A 148 0.80 2.66 -19.36
C PHE A 148 -0.17 1.61 -19.94
N LEU A 149 -0.28 0.45 -19.26
CA LEU A 149 -1.14 -0.65 -19.69
C LEU A 149 -2.63 -0.38 -19.40
N MET A 150 -2.98 0.27 -18.28
CA MET A 150 -4.34 0.78 -18.01
C MET A 150 -4.77 1.82 -19.06
N GLY A 151 -3.82 2.55 -19.62
CA GLY A 151 -4.02 3.43 -20.76
C GLY A 151 -4.39 2.71 -22.08
N ASN A 152 -4.31 1.38 -22.15
CA ASN A 152 -4.38 0.56 -23.35
C ASN A 152 -3.52 1.10 -24.51
N GLN A 153 -2.29 1.52 -24.19
CA GLN A 153 -1.36 2.08 -25.17
C GLN A 153 -0.87 1.06 -26.20
N LEU A 154 -1.03 -0.24 -25.90
CA LEU A 154 -0.61 -1.36 -26.74
C LEU A 154 -1.73 -1.94 -27.61
N LEU A 155 -2.94 -1.36 -27.59
CA LEU A 155 -4.11 -1.83 -28.35
C LEU A 155 -4.49 -3.30 -28.09
N ILE A 156 -4.12 -3.84 -26.93
CA ILE A 156 -4.46 -5.19 -26.46
C ILE A 156 -5.45 -5.09 -25.29
N SER A 157 -6.13 -6.17 -24.90
CA SER A 157 -7.02 -6.06 -23.73
C SER A 157 -6.23 -5.67 -22.47
N GLN A 158 -6.82 -4.79 -21.64
CA GLN A 158 -6.20 -4.30 -20.39
C GLN A 158 -5.83 -5.46 -19.45
N SER A 159 -6.65 -6.51 -19.44
CA SER A 159 -6.42 -7.74 -18.70
C SER A 159 -5.19 -8.47 -19.22
N LEU A 160 -5.10 -8.75 -20.53
CA LEU A 160 -3.94 -9.39 -21.16
C LEU A 160 -2.65 -8.62 -20.86
N ALA A 161 -2.70 -7.29 -20.96
CA ALA A 161 -1.60 -6.41 -20.63
C ALA A 161 -1.13 -6.58 -19.16
N THR A 162 -2.08 -6.56 -18.22
CA THR A 162 -1.81 -6.72 -16.77
C THR A 162 -1.17 -8.08 -16.47
N TYR A 163 -1.64 -9.15 -17.12
CA TYR A 163 -1.06 -10.48 -16.99
C TYR A 163 0.34 -10.60 -17.58
N LEU A 164 0.56 -10.04 -18.79
CA LEU A 164 1.87 -10.02 -19.41
C LEU A 164 2.87 -9.31 -18.48
N LEU A 165 2.47 -8.22 -17.85
CA LEU A 165 3.32 -7.53 -16.88
C LEU A 165 3.58 -8.36 -15.62
N ALA A 166 2.57 -9.02 -15.07
CA ALA A 166 2.75 -9.93 -13.93
C ALA A 166 3.70 -11.10 -14.30
N PHE A 167 3.56 -11.67 -15.49
CA PHE A 167 4.43 -12.71 -16.01
C PHE A 167 5.87 -12.23 -16.22
N LEU A 168 6.07 -11.04 -16.80
CA LEU A 168 7.39 -10.45 -16.99
C LEU A 168 8.08 -10.19 -15.65
N ASN A 169 7.37 -9.66 -14.65
CA ASN A 169 7.91 -9.51 -13.30
C ASN A 169 8.22 -10.87 -12.66
N THR A 170 7.37 -11.88 -12.87
CA THR A 170 7.65 -13.26 -12.43
C THR A 170 8.95 -13.78 -13.03
N ALA A 171 9.12 -13.65 -14.36
CA ALA A 171 10.30 -14.10 -15.08
C ALA A 171 11.56 -13.34 -14.62
N LEU A 172 11.46 -12.02 -14.43
CA LEU A 172 12.57 -11.21 -13.91
C LEU A 172 12.95 -11.64 -12.49
N PHE A 173 11.98 -11.88 -11.62
CA PHE A 173 12.19 -12.43 -10.29
C PHE A 173 12.93 -13.78 -10.33
N VAL A 174 12.53 -14.71 -11.22
CA VAL A 174 13.25 -15.99 -11.44
C VAL A 174 14.71 -15.74 -11.78
N LEU A 175 14.97 -14.86 -12.75
CA LEU A 175 16.31 -14.59 -13.27
C LEU A 175 17.23 -14.00 -12.19
N LEU A 176 16.71 -13.05 -11.41
CA LEU A 176 17.47 -12.39 -10.34
C LEU A 176 17.92 -13.37 -9.26
N GLU A 177 17.06 -14.34 -8.94
CA GLU A 177 17.28 -15.29 -7.86
C GLU A 177 18.09 -16.52 -8.24
N GLN A 178 18.10 -16.88 -9.53
CA GLN A 178 19.04 -17.89 -10.04
C GLN A 178 20.48 -17.39 -10.08
N LYS A 179 20.70 -16.09 -10.32
CA LYS A 179 22.04 -15.53 -10.57
C LYS A 179 22.71 -14.90 -9.35
N ARG A 180 22.08 -13.90 -8.71
CA ARG A 180 22.79 -13.00 -7.76
C ARG A 180 22.10 -12.79 -6.41
N ALA A 181 20.77 -12.91 -6.33
CA ALA A 181 20.02 -12.63 -5.08
C ALA A 181 20.43 -13.52 -3.90
N ARG A 182 20.88 -14.75 -4.16
CA ARG A 182 21.35 -15.68 -3.11
C ARG A 182 22.60 -15.22 -2.38
N TYR A 183 23.44 -14.41 -3.05
CA TYR A 183 24.76 -14.04 -2.56
C TYR A 183 24.85 -12.55 -2.18
N GLU A 184 24.00 -11.70 -2.78
CA GLU A 184 24.09 -10.25 -2.66
C GLU A 184 22.77 -9.62 -2.22
N SER A 185 22.82 -8.77 -1.18
CA SER A 185 21.64 -8.14 -0.57
C SER A 185 20.88 -7.20 -1.51
N LEU A 186 21.59 -6.47 -2.39
CA LEU A 186 20.96 -5.58 -3.37
C LEU A 186 20.00 -6.34 -4.28
N TRP A 187 20.49 -7.43 -4.88
CA TRP A 187 19.71 -8.26 -5.80
C TRP A 187 18.62 -9.04 -5.08
N ALA A 188 18.82 -9.40 -3.81
CA ALA A 188 17.78 -10.01 -2.97
C ALA A 188 16.60 -9.07 -2.72
N VAL A 189 16.87 -7.80 -2.43
CA VAL A 189 15.79 -6.82 -2.25
C VAL A 189 15.12 -6.49 -3.57
N LEU A 190 15.89 -6.30 -4.65
CA LEU A 190 15.31 -6.08 -5.97
C LEU A 190 14.38 -7.23 -6.38
N SER A 191 14.83 -8.47 -6.21
CA SER A 191 14.04 -9.68 -6.40
C SER A 191 12.74 -9.66 -5.58
N THR A 192 12.82 -9.34 -4.29
CA THR A 192 11.66 -9.27 -3.40
C THR A 192 10.67 -8.18 -3.82
N CYS A 193 11.16 -6.99 -4.20
CA CYS A 193 10.33 -5.90 -4.69
C CYS A 193 9.60 -6.29 -5.99
N VAL A 194 10.30 -6.90 -6.94
CA VAL A 194 9.71 -7.39 -8.19
C VAL A 194 8.63 -8.46 -7.93
N LEU A 195 8.86 -9.37 -6.98
CA LEU A 195 7.85 -10.35 -6.56
C LEU A 195 6.62 -9.68 -5.96
N ILE A 196 6.81 -8.71 -5.05
CA ILE A 196 5.69 -7.96 -4.45
C ILE A 196 4.91 -7.23 -5.53
N CYS A 197 5.59 -6.55 -6.46
CA CYS A 197 4.95 -5.91 -7.62
C CYS A 197 4.16 -6.92 -8.43
N ALA A 198 4.71 -8.09 -8.75
CA ALA A 198 3.99 -9.13 -9.49
C ALA A 198 2.71 -9.56 -8.76
N VAL A 199 2.77 -9.78 -7.45
CA VAL A 199 1.61 -10.17 -6.62
C VAL A 199 0.55 -9.06 -6.55
N VAL A 200 0.98 -7.79 -6.41
CA VAL A 200 0.06 -6.64 -6.34
C VAL A 200 -0.61 -6.41 -7.69
N ILE A 201 0.16 -6.36 -8.79
CA ILE A 201 -0.36 -6.20 -10.16
C ILE A 201 -1.37 -7.29 -10.46
N PHE A 202 -1.05 -8.51 -10.04
CA PHE A 202 -1.92 -9.65 -10.16
C PHE A 202 -3.22 -9.51 -9.33
N ALA A 203 -3.14 -9.04 -8.09
CA ALA A 203 -4.30 -8.84 -7.23
C ALA A 203 -5.22 -7.71 -7.73
N MET A 204 -4.69 -6.79 -8.53
CA MET A 204 -5.44 -5.68 -9.14
C MET A 204 -6.09 -6.03 -10.48
N ALA A 205 -5.79 -7.20 -11.07
CA ALA A 205 -6.37 -7.58 -12.35
C ALA A 205 -7.86 -7.90 -12.20
N GLU A 206 -8.71 -7.23 -13.00
CA GLU A 206 -10.16 -7.37 -12.95
C GLU A 206 -10.61 -8.78 -13.37
N VAL A 207 -11.51 -9.36 -12.58
CA VAL A 207 -12.06 -10.71 -12.79
C VAL A 207 -13.00 -10.76 -14.00
N ASP A 208 -13.70 -9.66 -14.29
CA ASP A 208 -14.91 -9.65 -15.13
C ASP A 208 -14.66 -9.58 -16.65
N THR A 209 -13.41 -9.41 -17.10
CA THR A 209 -13.09 -9.10 -18.51
C THR A 209 -12.66 -10.30 -19.37
N PHE A 210 -12.54 -11.48 -18.76
CA PHE A 210 -12.31 -12.74 -19.47
C PHE A 210 -13.22 -13.78 -18.84
N ASP A 211 -14.18 -14.33 -19.61
CA ASP A 211 -14.73 -15.64 -19.28
C ASP A 211 -13.52 -16.60 -19.09
N GLY A 212 -13.30 -17.03 -17.84
CA GLY A 212 -12.18 -17.91 -17.46
C GLY A 212 -10.91 -17.27 -16.92
N SER A 213 -10.95 -15.99 -16.54
CA SER A 213 -9.80 -15.27 -15.99
C SER A 213 -9.28 -15.85 -14.66
N ILE A 214 -10.15 -16.36 -13.78
CA ILE A 214 -9.77 -16.78 -12.42
C ILE A 214 -8.76 -17.93 -12.47
N ALA A 215 -8.84 -18.82 -13.47
CA ALA A 215 -8.00 -20.03 -13.57
C ALA A 215 -6.58 -19.68 -13.94
N PHE A 216 -6.47 -18.78 -14.90
CA PHE A 216 -5.21 -18.22 -15.30
C PHE A 216 -4.60 -17.37 -14.20
N HIS A 217 -5.43 -16.59 -13.48
CA HIS A 217 -5.00 -15.88 -12.29
C HIS A 217 -4.36 -16.85 -11.29
N LEU A 218 -5.16 -17.78 -10.76
CA LEU A 218 -4.72 -18.68 -9.71
C LEU A 218 -3.51 -19.56 -10.13
N LEU A 219 -3.38 -19.89 -11.41
CA LEU A 219 -2.19 -20.52 -11.98
C LEU A 219 -0.95 -19.63 -11.93
N VAL A 220 -1.06 -18.34 -12.27
CA VAL A 220 0.06 -17.37 -12.24
C VAL A 220 0.46 -17.00 -10.81
N ALA A 221 -0.49 -16.80 -9.89
CA ALA A 221 -0.18 -16.59 -8.47
C ALA A 221 0.54 -17.80 -7.87
N ALA A 222 0.09 -19.00 -8.22
CA ALA A 222 0.77 -20.22 -7.82
C ALA A 222 2.12 -20.38 -8.57
N ALA A 223 2.28 -19.96 -9.82
CA ALA A 223 3.59 -19.87 -10.48
C ALA A 223 4.54 -18.84 -9.80
N LEU A 224 4.03 -17.74 -9.27
CA LEU A 224 4.82 -16.77 -8.50
C LEU A 224 5.28 -17.36 -7.16
N LEU A 225 4.36 -18.01 -6.45
CA LEU A 225 4.65 -18.78 -5.24
C LEU A 225 5.66 -19.90 -5.52
N THR A 226 5.63 -20.48 -6.73
CA THR A 226 6.53 -21.55 -7.20
C THR A 226 7.95 -21.08 -7.19
N VAL A 227 8.16 -19.94 -7.81
CA VAL A 227 9.48 -19.38 -7.99
C VAL A 227 10.02 -18.99 -6.63
N TYR A 228 9.23 -18.31 -5.78
CA TYR A 228 9.62 -17.92 -4.43
C TYR A 228 10.04 -19.11 -3.56
N VAL A 229 9.27 -20.19 -3.65
CA VAL A 229 9.51 -21.43 -2.91
C VAL A 229 10.70 -22.24 -3.48
N LYS A 230 10.95 -22.20 -4.79
CA LYS A 230 12.08 -22.87 -5.48
C LYS A 230 13.43 -22.22 -5.19
N LEU A 231 13.45 -20.92 -4.90
CA LEU A 231 14.68 -20.16 -4.67
C LEU A 231 15.28 -20.34 -3.27
N SER A 232 14.53 -20.96 -2.35
CA SER A 232 14.95 -21.32 -0.99
C SER A 232 15.22 -22.84 -0.78
N SER A 233 15.37 -23.60 -1.89
CA SER A 233 15.84 -24.99 -2.10
C SER A 233 15.19 -26.18 -1.33
N GLY A 234 14.48 -27.04 -2.08
CA GLY A 234 14.13 -28.44 -1.75
C GLY A 234 13.15 -29.06 -2.79
N PRO A 235 13.21 -30.36 -3.14
CA PRO A 235 12.34 -30.98 -4.16
C PRO A 235 10.86 -31.11 -3.74
N LEU A 236 10.59 -31.20 -2.44
CA LEU A 236 9.25 -31.23 -1.87
C LEU A 236 8.48 -29.92 -2.06
N ARG A 237 9.20 -28.81 -2.00
CA ARG A 237 8.69 -27.46 -2.15
C ARG A 237 8.05 -27.24 -3.52
N LEU A 238 8.68 -27.77 -4.58
CA LEU A 238 8.14 -27.78 -5.94
C LEU A 238 6.86 -28.63 -6.05
N LYS A 239 6.78 -29.73 -5.29
CA LYS A 239 5.63 -30.65 -5.32
C LYS A 239 4.38 -30.07 -4.66
N VAL A 240 4.51 -29.48 -3.47
CA VAL A 240 3.41 -28.81 -2.72
C VAL A 240 2.76 -27.73 -3.56
N LEU A 241 3.58 -27.10 -4.36
CA LEU A 241 3.23 -26.02 -5.21
C LEU A 241 2.53 -26.47 -6.51
N ILE A 242 2.99 -27.53 -7.17
CA ILE A 242 2.25 -28.11 -8.30
C ILE A 242 0.82 -28.43 -7.84
N ILE A 243 0.68 -28.93 -6.62
CA ILE A 243 -0.63 -29.15 -5.99
C ILE A 243 -1.39 -27.82 -5.82
N THR A 244 -0.75 -26.75 -5.34
CA THR A 244 -1.38 -25.42 -5.23
C THR A 244 -1.87 -24.91 -6.59
N ILE A 245 -1.04 -24.98 -7.64
CA ILE A 245 -1.40 -24.57 -9.00
C ILE A 245 -2.61 -25.37 -9.48
N LEU A 246 -2.57 -26.69 -9.32
CA LEU A 246 -3.65 -27.57 -9.77
C LEU A 246 -4.95 -27.27 -9.02
N ALA A 247 -4.91 -27.19 -7.69
CA ALA A 247 -6.07 -26.89 -6.86
C ALA A 247 -6.70 -25.56 -7.27
N ALA A 248 -5.88 -24.54 -7.44
CA ALA A 248 -6.33 -23.20 -7.75
C ALA A 248 -6.85 -23.09 -9.21
N SER A 249 -6.23 -23.79 -10.17
CA SER A 249 -6.73 -23.90 -11.54
C SER A 249 -8.11 -24.56 -11.60
N VAL A 250 -8.30 -25.66 -10.85
CA VAL A 250 -9.59 -26.37 -10.80
C VAL A 250 -10.65 -25.54 -10.08
N THR A 251 -10.33 -24.90 -8.94
CA THR A 251 -11.23 -23.96 -8.25
C THR A 251 -11.80 -22.94 -9.21
N SER A 252 -10.94 -22.40 -10.05
CA SER A 252 -11.31 -21.33 -10.95
C SER A 252 -12.14 -21.79 -12.14
N TYR A 253 -11.77 -22.92 -12.74
CA TYR A 253 -12.58 -23.55 -13.78
C TYR A 253 -14.01 -23.80 -13.28
N ILE A 254 -14.14 -24.27 -12.03
CA ILE A 254 -15.44 -24.46 -11.40
C ILE A 254 -16.19 -23.13 -11.22
N LEU A 255 -15.53 -22.08 -10.70
CA LEU A 255 -16.14 -20.76 -10.55
C LEU A 255 -16.63 -20.19 -11.89
N GLU A 256 -15.85 -20.35 -12.95
CA GLU A 256 -16.20 -19.92 -14.30
C GLU A 256 -17.43 -20.65 -14.84
N THR A 257 -17.45 -21.99 -14.76
CA THR A 257 -18.62 -22.77 -15.19
C THR A 257 -19.87 -22.45 -14.37
N ALA A 258 -19.70 -22.03 -13.11
CA ALA A 258 -20.78 -21.61 -12.25
C ALA A 258 -21.26 -20.18 -12.52
N SER A 259 -20.39 -19.27 -12.98
CA SER A 259 -20.79 -17.92 -13.36
C SER A 259 -21.50 -17.86 -14.72
N SER A 260 -21.14 -18.74 -15.65
CA SER A 260 -21.74 -18.79 -17.00
C SER A 260 -23.12 -19.46 -17.05
N THR A 261 -23.52 -20.13 -15.97
CA THR A 261 -24.74 -20.93 -15.91
C THR A 261 -25.62 -20.39 -14.78
N TYR A 262 -26.90 -20.11 -15.03
CA TYR A 262 -27.79 -19.61 -13.98
C TYR A 262 -28.16 -20.73 -13.00
N TRP A 263 -27.33 -20.96 -12.00
CA TRP A 263 -27.62 -21.89 -10.90
C TRP A 263 -28.47 -21.17 -9.85
N GLY A 264 -29.59 -21.75 -9.43
CA GLY A 264 -30.26 -21.32 -8.19
C GLY A 264 -29.32 -21.40 -6.98
N SER A 265 -29.68 -20.78 -5.85
CA SER A 265 -28.84 -20.70 -4.63
C SER A 265 -28.21 -22.02 -4.21
N TYR A 266 -28.96 -23.13 -4.30
CA TYR A 266 -28.49 -24.49 -3.99
C TYR A 266 -27.39 -24.99 -4.94
N GLY A 267 -27.50 -24.71 -6.23
CA GLY A 267 -26.49 -25.10 -7.22
C GLY A 267 -25.18 -24.33 -7.06
N PHE A 268 -25.29 -23.04 -6.74
CA PHE A 268 -24.14 -22.22 -6.40
C PHE A 268 -23.49 -22.67 -5.07
N ALA A 269 -24.29 -22.99 -4.06
CA ALA A 269 -23.79 -23.58 -2.81
C ALA A 269 -23.02 -24.89 -3.02
N TRP A 270 -23.53 -25.79 -3.87
CA TRP A 270 -22.84 -27.03 -4.22
C TRP A 270 -21.47 -26.77 -4.89
N THR A 271 -21.42 -25.79 -5.78
CA THR A 271 -20.18 -25.34 -6.44
C THR A 271 -19.14 -24.89 -5.41
N LEU A 272 -19.54 -24.05 -4.44
CA LEU A 272 -18.66 -23.60 -3.37
C LEU A 272 -18.17 -24.76 -2.50
N LEU A 273 -19.02 -25.76 -2.22
CA LEU A 273 -18.61 -26.94 -1.47
C LEU A 273 -17.53 -27.73 -2.22
N GLN A 274 -17.66 -27.90 -3.54
CA GLN A 274 -16.64 -28.56 -4.37
C GLN A 274 -15.30 -27.82 -4.29
N ILE A 275 -15.32 -26.48 -4.35
CA ILE A 275 -14.13 -25.64 -4.20
C ILE A 275 -13.47 -25.88 -2.84
N GLY A 276 -14.25 -25.87 -1.76
CA GLY A 276 -13.74 -26.18 -0.42
C GLY A 276 -13.07 -27.56 -0.35
N MET A 277 -13.71 -28.58 -0.93
CA MET A 277 -13.18 -29.95 -0.96
C MET A 277 -11.90 -30.09 -1.79
N ILE A 278 -11.73 -29.31 -2.86
CA ILE A 278 -10.48 -29.28 -3.63
C ILE A 278 -9.31 -28.83 -2.77
N TRP A 279 -9.48 -27.78 -1.97
CA TRP A 279 -8.43 -27.30 -1.07
C TRP A 279 -8.14 -28.29 0.06
N VAL A 280 -9.13 -29.05 0.54
CA VAL A 280 -8.90 -30.18 1.46
C VAL A 280 -8.08 -31.29 0.79
N ALA A 281 -8.45 -31.70 -0.42
CA ALA A 281 -7.73 -32.72 -1.17
C ALA A 281 -6.28 -32.30 -1.46
N ALA A 282 -6.07 -31.03 -1.79
CA ALA A 282 -4.77 -30.42 -2.01
C ALA A 282 -3.88 -30.46 -0.75
N ALA A 283 -4.43 -30.11 0.41
CA ALA A 283 -3.75 -30.24 1.69
C ALA A 283 -3.34 -31.69 2.01
N PHE A 284 -4.23 -32.64 1.74
CA PHE A 284 -3.97 -34.06 1.96
C PHE A 284 -2.86 -34.58 1.04
N ALA A 285 -2.88 -34.18 -0.24
CA ALA A 285 -1.83 -34.49 -1.19
C ALA A 285 -0.46 -33.91 -0.75
N ALA A 286 -0.43 -32.69 -0.24
CA ALA A 286 0.81 -32.06 0.25
C ALA A 286 1.38 -32.79 1.47
N LEU A 287 0.53 -33.17 2.43
CA LEU A 287 0.90 -33.96 3.60
C LEU A 287 1.37 -35.37 3.21
N TRP A 288 0.72 -36.00 2.23
CA TRP A 288 1.13 -37.30 1.71
C TRP A 288 2.50 -37.24 1.03
N LEU A 289 2.76 -36.23 0.20
CA LEU A 289 4.06 -36.04 -0.45
C LEU A 289 5.19 -35.78 0.56
N TRP A 290 4.90 -35.07 1.65
CA TRP A 290 5.83 -34.91 2.76
C TRP A 290 6.18 -36.23 3.42
N ARG A 291 5.16 -37.02 3.79
CA ARG A 291 5.36 -38.32 4.43
C ARG A 291 6.19 -39.27 3.56
N LYS A 292 5.88 -39.34 2.27
CA LYS A 292 6.58 -40.20 1.29
C LYS A 292 8.07 -39.87 1.13
N GLN A 293 8.49 -38.63 1.40
CA GLN A 293 9.90 -38.25 1.31
C GLN A 293 10.79 -38.97 2.33
N PHE A 294 10.21 -39.41 3.44
CA PHE A 294 10.93 -40.08 4.50
C PHE A 294 10.74 -41.59 4.53
N GLU A 295 9.74 -42.13 3.83
CA GLU A 295 9.58 -43.58 3.67
C GLU A 295 10.78 -44.23 2.95
N ASN A 296 11.51 -43.46 2.12
CA ASN A 296 12.71 -43.92 1.41
C ASN A 296 14.01 -43.79 2.23
N ARG A 297 14.00 -43.11 3.38
CA ARG A 297 15.15 -43.07 4.30
C ARG A 297 14.88 -44.13 5.36
N LYS A 298 15.76 -45.13 5.53
CA LYS A 298 15.67 -46.20 6.56
C LYS A 298 15.79 -45.66 8.01
N GLU A 299 15.30 -44.46 8.29
CA GLU A 299 15.15 -43.92 9.64
C GLU A 299 13.76 -44.30 10.16
N SER A 300 13.68 -44.75 11.41
CA SER A 300 12.48 -45.34 11.99
C SER A 300 11.24 -44.43 11.83
N SER A 301 10.14 -45.02 11.36
CA SER A 301 8.89 -44.36 10.98
C SER A 301 8.22 -43.50 12.06
N ASN A 302 8.65 -43.62 13.32
CA ASN A 302 8.04 -42.94 14.46
C ASN A 302 8.65 -41.57 14.79
N HIS A 303 9.89 -41.28 14.39
CA HIS A 303 10.52 -39.96 14.61
C HIS A 303 10.33 -38.99 13.43
N VAL A 304 9.84 -39.50 12.31
CA VAL A 304 9.59 -38.74 11.07
C VAL A 304 8.27 -37.97 11.12
N ALA A 305 7.26 -38.50 11.84
CA ALA A 305 5.94 -37.87 11.98
C ALA A 305 5.92 -36.64 12.92
N THR A 306 7.02 -36.38 13.63
CA THR A 306 7.21 -35.24 14.54
C THR A 306 8.16 -34.17 13.98
N GLY A 307 8.65 -34.36 12.76
CA GLY A 307 9.52 -33.38 12.10
C GLY A 307 8.82 -32.03 11.93
N VAL A 308 9.53 -30.95 12.25
CA VAL A 308 9.08 -29.58 11.97
C VAL A 308 8.74 -29.49 10.48
N LEU A 309 7.46 -29.24 10.19
CA LEU A 309 7.01 -29.09 8.80
C LEU A 309 7.80 -27.97 8.13
N PRO A 310 8.22 -28.15 6.86
CA PRO A 310 8.84 -27.09 6.10
C PRO A 310 7.92 -25.87 6.06
N ILE A 311 8.51 -24.67 6.12
CA ILE A 311 7.76 -23.40 6.10
C ILE A 311 6.76 -23.34 4.94
N SER A 312 7.13 -23.86 3.76
CA SER A 312 6.24 -23.93 2.59
C SER A 312 4.97 -24.74 2.83
N ILE A 313 5.07 -25.89 3.51
CA ILE A 313 3.89 -26.71 3.84
C ILE A 313 3.10 -26.04 4.95
N THR A 314 3.77 -25.44 5.93
CA THR A 314 3.10 -24.71 7.02
C THR A 314 2.25 -23.56 6.47
N VAL A 315 2.82 -22.73 5.59
CA VAL A 315 2.10 -21.63 4.93
C VAL A 315 0.98 -22.15 4.04
N PHE A 316 1.26 -23.18 3.22
CA PHE A 316 0.24 -23.79 2.35
C PHE A 316 -0.94 -24.33 3.15
N LEU A 317 -0.70 -25.09 4.23
CA LEU A 317 -1.75 -25.64 5.08
C LEU A 317 -2.57 -24.56 5.79
N SER A 318 -1.94 -23.47 6.25
CA SER A 318 -2.66 -22.35 6.84
C SER A 318 -3.56 -21.63 5.82
N LEU A 319 -3.08 -21.39 4.60
CA LEU A 319 -3.88 -20.76 3.55
C LEU A 319 -5.00 -21.68 3.06
N SER A 320 -4.69 -22.95 2.80
CA SER A 320 -5.65 -23.92 2.30
C SER A 320 -6.75 -24.21 3.33
N SER A 321 -6.45 -24.18 4.63
CA SER A 321 -7.47 -24.41 5.66
C SER A 321 -8.48 -23.26 5.71
N VAL A 322 -7.99 -22.01 5.71
CA VAL A 322 -8.83 -20.81 5.65
C VAL A 322 -9.71 -20.82 4.40
N LEU A 323 -9.14 -21.10 3.22
CA LEU A 323 -9.89 -21.18 1.96
C LEU A 323 -10.95 -22.29 2.01
N ALA A 324 -10.55 -23.50 2.42
CA ALA A 324 -11.49 -24.61 2.54
C ALA A 324 -12.64 -24.28 3.50
N ALA A 325 -12.34 -23.73 4.68
CA ALA A 325 -13.32 -23.35 5.67
C ALA A 325 -14.25 -22.22 5.17
N PHE A 326 -13.71 -21.22 4.48
CA PHE A 326 -14.48 -20.13 3.91
C PHE A 326 -15.49 -20.62 2.88
N PHE A 327 -15.06 -21.46 1.94
CA PHE A 327 -15.94 -21.99 0.90
C PHE A 327 -16.96 -23.00 1.44
N VAL A 328 -16.57 -23.85 2.41
CA VAL A 328 -17.50 -24.74 3.11
C VAL A 328 -18.54 -23.94 3.89
N PHE A 329 -18.11 -22.90 4.60
CA PHE A 329 -19.00 -21.98 5.31
C PHE A 329 -19.97 -21.30 4.34
N LEU A 330 -19.49 -20.72 3.24
CA LEU A 330 -20.32 -20.00 2.28
C LEU A 330 -21.29 -20.93 1.55
N ALA A 331 -20.86 -22.15 1.21
CA ALA A 331 -21.72 -23.20 0.68
C ALA A 331 -22.86 -23.51 1.64
N PHE A 332 -22.56 -23.71 2.92
CA PHE A 332 -23.57 -23.95 3.94
C PHE A 332 -24.47 -22.72 4.13
N TYR A 333 -23.90 -21.51 4.13
CA TYR A 333 -24.61 -20.25 4.24
C TYR A 333 -25.64 -20.08 3.12
N LEU A 334 -25.22 -20.13 1.86
CA LEU A 334 -26.10 -19.91 0.72
C LEU A 334 -27.06 -21.08 0.46
N GLY A 335 -26.63 -22.30 0.75
CA GLY A 335 -27.43 -23.50 0.54
C GLY A 335 -28.53 -23.69 1.58
N PHE A 336 -28.27 -23.34 2.84
CA PHE A 336 -29.22 -23.57 3.93
C PHE A 336 -29.83 -22.29 4.51
N PHE A 337 -29.05 -21.22 4.72
CA PHE A 337 -29.55 -20.01 5.37
C PHE A 337 -30.29 -19.07 4.44
N GLY A 338 -29.90 -18.99 3.17
CA GLY A 338 -30.59 -18.13 2.18
C GLY A 338 -32.03 -18.54 1.88
N GLY A 339 -32.46 -19.76 2.27
CA GLY A 339 -33.82 -20.26 2.03
C GLY A 339 -34.72 -20.36 3.27
N TYR A 340 -34.17 -20.38 4.48
CA TYR A 340 -34.88 -20.66 5.75
C TYR A 340 -34.40 -19.75 6.90
N GLU A 341 -34.25 -18.46 6.61
CA GLU A 341 -33.55 -17.50 7.47
C GLU A 341 -34.10 -17.44 8.91
N HIS A 342 -35.42 -17.55 9.08
CA HIS A 342 -36.10 -17.45 10.38
C HIS A 342 -35.98 -18.70 11.26
N ASP A 343 -36.08 -19.90 10.70
CA ASP A 343 -36.04 -21.16 11.47
C ASP A 343 -34.62 -21.50 11.96
N PHE A 344 -33.59 -21.03 11.23
CA PHE A 344 -32.21 -21.42 11.48
C PHE A 344 -31.43 -20.46 12.39
N GLU A 345 -31.98 -19.28 12.69
CA GLU A 345 -31.35 -18.30 13.59
C GLU A 345 -31.07 -18.91 14.99
N ALA A 346 -32.00 -19.72 15.50
CA ALA A 346 -31.85 -20.46 16.76
C ALA A 346 -30.72 -21.50 16.71
N PHE A 347 -30.50 -22.15 15.55
CA PHE A 347 -29.55 -23.27 15.42
C PHE A 347 -28.10 -22.83 15.16
N ARG A 348 -27.84 -21.60 14.69
CA ARG A 348 -26.48 -21.10 14.39
C ARG A 348 -25.52 -21.27 15.56
N THR A 349 -25.99 -20.94 16.76
CA THR A 349 -25.19 -21.01 17.99
C THR A 349 -24.85 -22.45 18.35
N GLU A 350 -25.83 -23.34 18.31
CA GLU A 350 -25.67 -24.76 18.63
C GLU A 350 -24.73 -25.46 17.64
N LEU A 351 -24.85 -25.13 16.35
CA LEU A 351 -23.98 -25.64 15.30
C LEU A 351 -22.53 -25.19 15.54
N ALA A 352 -22.30 -23.89 15.76
CA ALA A 352 -20.95 -23.37 16.00
C ALA A 352 -20.31 -23.98 17.25
N LEU A 353 -21.07 -24.12 18.35
CA LEU A 353 -20.62 -24.78 19.57
C LEU A 353 -20.27 -26.25 19.31
N SER A 354 -21.11 -26.96 18.55
CA SER A 354 -20.87 -28.35 18.17
C SER A 354 -19.60 -28.48 17.33
N CYS A 355 -19.38 -27.60 16.35
CA CYS A 355 -18.15 -27.53 15.57
C CYS A 355 -16.91 -27.26 16.43
N LEU A 356 -16.99 -26.37 17.43
CA LEU A 356 -15.90 -26.11 18.37
C LEU A 356 -15.56 -27.33 19.25
N VAL A 357 -16.58 -28.02 19.77
CA VAL A 357 -16.37 -29.23 20.60
C VAL A 357 -15.78 -30.37 19.77
N VAL A 358 -16.36 -30.64 18.58
CA VAL A 358 -15.89 -31.71 17.69
C VAL A 358 -14.48 -31.40 17.18
N SER A 359 -14.18 -30.15 16.83
CA SER A 359 -12.83 -29.77 16.41
C SER A 359 -11.82 -29.91 17.53
N LEU A 360 -12.15 -29.51 18.76
CA LEU A 360 -11.27 -29.67 19.92
C LEU A 360 -10.97 -31.14 20.22
N LEU A 361 -12.02 -31.98 20.30
CA LEU A 361 -11.88 -33.41 20.53
C LEU A 361 -11.12 -34.09 19.39
N GLY A 362 -11.44 -33.74 18.15
CA GLY A 362 -10.79 -34.27 16.96
C GLY A 362 -9.31 -33.91 16.88
N ILE A 363 -8.94 -32.65 17.15
CA ILE A 363 -7.54 -32.20 17.22
C ILE A 363 -6.81 -32.89 18.37
N TYR A 364 -7.48 -33.16 19.49
CA TYR A 364 -6.91 -33.91 20.61
C TYR A 364 -6.62 -35.38 20.23
N LEU A 365 -7.57 -36.04 19.56
CA LEU A 365 -7.47 -37.43 19.13
C LEU A 365 -6.52 -37.61 17.93
N ALA A 366 -6.36 -36.60 17.08
CA ALA A 366 -5.46 -36.61 15.92
C ALA A 366 -3.96 -36.48 16.27
N LYS A 367 -3.55 -36.99 17.43
CA LYS A 367 -2.14 -36.98 17.87
C LYS A 367 -1.29 -37.76 16.86
N HIS A 368 -0.28 -37.09 16.29
CA HIS A 368 0.59 -37.61 15.20
C HIS A 368 -0.11 -37.87 13.84
N ARG A 369 -1.35 -37.42 13.64
CA ARG A 369 -2.10 -37.61 12.39
C ARG A 369 -2.46 -36.25 11.76
N ALA A 370 -1.51 -35.66 11.03
CA ALA A 370 -1.61 -34.31 10.48
C ALA A 370 -2.84 -34.10 9.55
N ALA A 371 -3.21 -35.09 8.74
CA ALA A 371 -4.37 -34.99 7.85
C ALA A 371 -5.69 -34.91 8.63
N MET A 372 -5.84 -35.68 9.71
CA MET A 372 -7.02 -35.55 10.58
C MET A 372 -7.02 -34.22 11.34
N ALA A 373 -5.87 -33.78 11.84
CA ALA A 373 -5.77 -32.47 12.47
C ALA A 373 -6.16 -31.32 11.51
N TYR A 374 -5.87 -31.48 10.21
CA TYR A 374 -6.29 -30.52 9.18
C TYR A 374 -7.81 -30.48 9.01
N ALA A 375 -8.48 -31.64 8.87
CA ALA A 375 -9.95 -31.66 8.74
C ALA A 375 -10.64 -31.01 9.96
N PHE A 376 -10.15 -31.27 11.16
CA PHE A 376 -10.71 -30.66 12.37
C PHE A 376 -10.35 -29.18 12.54
N ILE A 377 -9.22 -28.68 12.01
CA ILE A 377 -8.96 -27.24 12.01
C ILE A 377 -9.90 -26.51 11.04
N VAL A 378 -10.20 -27.11 9.89
CA VAL A 378 -11.17 -26.54 8.93
C VAL A 378 -12.54 -26.42 9.59
N LEU A 379 -12.97 -27.45 10.35
CA LEU A 379 -14.20 -27.41 11.13
C LEU A 379 -14.20 -26.31 12.20
N TYR A 380 -13.07 -26.12 12.89
CA TYR A 380 -12.90 -25.01 13.83
C TYR A 380 -13.03 -23.64 13.13
N GLU A 381 -12.41 -23.47 11.95
CA GLU A 381 -12.50 -22.23 11.17
C GLU A 381 -13.92 -21.98 10.64
N VAL A 382 -14.67 -23.03 10.26
CA VAL A 382 -16.11 -22.89 9.93
C VAL A 382 -16.88 -22.33 11.13
N ALA A 383 -16.61 -22.80 12.36
CA ALA A 383 -17.24 -22.25 13.56
C ALA A 383 -16.85 -20.77 13.79
N VAL A 384 -15.61 -20.39 13.47
CA VAL A 384 -15.15 -19.00 13.50
C VAL A 384 -15.96 -18.16 12.51
N PHE A 385 -16.12 -18.59 11.26
CA PHE A 385 -16.89 -17.86 10.26
C PHE A 385 -18.38 -17.72 10.63
N ILE A 386 -19.01 -18.79 11.14
CA ILE A 386 -20.39 -18.70 11.66
C ILE A 386 -20.48 -17.65 12.77
N SER A 387 -19.48 -17.60 13.66
CA SER A 387 -19.46 -16.62 14.76
C SER A 387 -19.28 -15.18 14.28
N ILE A 388 -18.46 -14.96 13.23
CA ILE A 388 -18.28 -13.65 12.59
C ILE A 388 -19.58 -13.20 11.94
N GLU A 389 -20.19 -14.04 11.10
CA GLU A 389 -21.43 -13.72 10.41
C GLU A 389 -22.54 -13.42 11.41
N LYS A 390 -22.70 -14.26 12.44
CA LYS A 390 -23.70 -14.03 13.49
C LYS A 390 -23.54 -12.64 14.12
N ALA A 391 -22.32 -12.30 14.56
CA ALA A 391 -22.08 -11.01 15.20
C ALA A 391 -22.30 -9.82 14.25
N PHE A 392 -22.02 -9.99 12.96
CA PHE A 392 -22.32 -8.99 11.94
C PHE A 392 -23.83 -8.82 11.77
N SER A 393 -24.57 -9.90 11.60
CA SER A 393 -26.03 -9.89 11.42
C SER A 393 -26.75 -9.30 12.64
N THR A 394 -26.34 -9.64 13.87
CA THR A 394 -26.88 -9.02 15.10
C THR A 394 -26.59 -7.52 15.18
N TYR A 395 -25.37 -7.10 14.81
CA TYR A 395 -25.00 -5.68 14.79
C TYR A 395 -25.84 -4.89 13.78
N TYR A 396 -26.02 -5.41 12.56
CA TYR A 396 -26.86 -4.76 11.56
C TYR A 396 -28.33 -4.68 12.00
N PHE A 397 -28.90 -5.78 12.48
CA PHE A 397 -30.29 -5.81 12.92
C PHE A 397 -30.58 -4.79 14.03
N THR A 398 -29.69 -4.68 15.02
CA THR A 398 -29.81 -3.70 16.10
C THR A 398 -29.58 -2.26 15.64
N ALA A 399 -28.63 -2.02 14.72
CA ALA A 399 -28.36 -0.70 14.17
C ALA A 399 -29.56 -0.12 13.39
N PHE A 400 -30.40 -0.97 12.80
CA PHE A 400 -31.62 -0.58 12.08
C PHE A 400 -32.90 -0.65 12.93
N GLY A 401 -32.77 -0.59 14.27
CA GLY A 401 -33.90 -0.48 15.19
C GLY A 401 -34.58 -1.80 15.56
N GLY A 402 -33.99 -2.94 15.16
CA GLY A 402 -34.45 -4.26 15.57
C GLY A 402 -34.20 -4.49 17.07
N LEU A 403 -35.21 -5.00 17.77
CA LEU A 403 -35.08 -5.42 19.17
C LEU A 403 -34.36 -6.77 19.21
N ASN A 404 -33.14 -6.79 19.76
CA ASN A 404 -32.41 -8.04 19.95
C ASN A 404 -33.17 -8.95 20.94
N THR A 405 -33.68 -10.08 20.46
CA THR A 405 -34.39 -11.08 21.27
C THR A 405 -33.44 -12.14 21.84
N GLU A 406 -32.15 -12.10 21.51
CA GLU A 406 -31.17 -13.03 22.06
C GLU A 406 -30.90 -12.78 23.54
N GLY A 407 -30.95 -13.85 24.35
CA GLY A 407 -30.54 -13.81 25.75
C GLY A 407 -29.04 -13.53 25.89
N LEU A 408 -28.65 -12.69 26.86
CA LEU A 408 -27.25 -12.36 27.18
C LEU A 408 -26.32 -13.59 27.25
N PHE A 409 -26.84 -14.71 27.73
CA PHE A 409 -26.12 -15.97 27.85
C PHE A 409 -25.67 -16.53 26.49
N SER A 410 -26.52 -16.55 25.47
CA SER A 410 -26.16 -17.09 24.14
C SER A 410 -25.15 -16.19 23.42
N ALA A 411 -25.26 -14.87 23.59
CA ALA A 411 -24.35 -13.89 23.03
C ALA A 411 -22.93 -13.99 23.63
N VAL A 412 -22.80 -14.37 24.90
CA VAL A 412 -21.52 -14.52 25.61
C VAL A 412 -20.92 -15.92 25.43
N LEU A 413 -21.75 -16.96 25.44
CA LEU A 413 -21.33 -18.36 25.47
C LEU A 413 -20.47 -18.73 24.26
N LEU A 414 -20.90 -18.36 23.05
CA LEU A 414 -20.21 -18.74 21.82
C LEU A 414 -18.80 -18.10 21.73
N PRO A 415 -18.62 -16.77 21.86
CA PRO A 415 -17.28 -16.17 21.88
C PRO A 415 -16.37 -16.74 22.98
N LEU A 416 -16.88 -16.95 24.19
CA LEU A 416 -16.09 -17.53 25.29
C LEU A 416 -15.65 -18.97 25.00
N SER A 417 -16.56 -19.81 24.51
CA SER A 417 -16.24 -21.19 24.14
C SER A 417 -15.20 -21.25 23.00
N GLY A 418 -15.31 -20.35 22.03
CA GLY A 418 -14.33 -20.17 20.95
C GLY A 418 -12.97 -19.77 21.48
N LEU A 419 -12.92 -18.81 22.41
CA LEU A 419 -11.69 -18.37 23.07
C LEU A 419 -11.01 -19.51 23.84
N VAL A 420 -11.78 -20.25 24.65
CA VAL A 420 -11.28 -21.42 25.40
C VAL A 420 -10.74 -22.48 24.45
N THR A 421 -11.50 -22.81 23.39
CA THR A 421 -11.10 -23.79 22.38
C THR A 421 -9.79 -23.40 21.70
N SER A 422 -9.66 -22.12 21.33
CA SER A 422 -8.46 -21.54 20.72
C SER A 422 -7.23 -21.69 21.63
N ILE A 423 -7.37 -21.36 22.93
CA ILE A 423 -6.29 -21.51 23.92
C ILE A 423 -5.89 -22.99 24.08
N LEU A 424 -6.86 -23.90 24.16
CA LEU A 424 -6.60 -25.32 24.38
C LEU A 424 -5.87 -25.94 23.17
N ILE A 425 -6.30 -25.64 21.94
CA ILE A 425 -5.61 -26.06 20.72
C ILE A 425 -4.18 -25.52 20.71
N TYR A 426 -3.99 -24.21 20.96
CA TYR A 426 -2.68 -23.57 20.95
C TYR A 426 -1.70 -24.17 21.98
N ARG A 427 -2.17 -24.46 23.20
CA ARG A 427 -1.33 -25.02 24.27
C ARG A 427 -1.00 -26.49 24.05
N LYS A 428 -1.92 -27.27 23.49
CA LYS A 428 -1.73 -28.73 23.32
C LYS A 428 -0.95 -29.08 22.06
N ARG A 429 -1.08 -28.32 20.98
CA ARG A 429 -0.40 -28.57 19.71
C ARG A 429 0.93 -27.84 19.65
N SER A 430 1.90 -28.40 18.93
CA SER A 430 3.23 -27.82 18.72
C SER A 430 3.45 -27.37 17.27
N GLU A 431 2.56 -27.77 16.37
CA GLU A 431 2.63 -27.44 14.95
C GLU A 431 2.37 -25.94 14.71
N VAL A 432 3.27 -25.30 13.96
CA VAL A 432 3.27 -23.85 13.71
C VAL A 432 1.98 -23.38 13.04
N TRP A 433 1.44 -24.13 12.08
CA TRP A 433 0.22 -23.79 11.34
C TRP A 433 -1.03 -23.89 12.24
N LEU A 434 -1.18 -24.96 13.04
CA LEU A 434 -2.28 -25.09 14.00
C LEU A 434 -2.24 -23.98 15.07
N ARG A 435 -1.04 -23.68 15.59
CA ARG A 435 -0.84 -22.57 16.53
C ARG A 435 -1.15 -21.21 15.90
N PHE A 436 -0.86 -21.03 14.62
CA PHE A 436 -1.17 -19.79 13.91
C PHE A 436 -2.69 -19.63 13.73
N ILE A 437 -3.38 -20.65 13.22
CA ILE A 437 -4.84 -20.61 13.01
C ILE A 437 -5.59 -20.47 14.34
N SER A 438 -5.22 -21.24 15.36
CA SER A 438 -5.84 -21.10 16.70
C SER A 438 -5.54 -19.76 17.36
N ALA A 439 -4.36 -19.17 17.14
CA ALA A 439 -4.06 -17.82 17.60
C ALA A 439 -4.86 -16.75 16.83
N LEU A 440 -5.09 -16.95 15.53
CA LEU A 440 -5.92 -16.05 14.73
C LEU A 440 -7.37 -16.09 15.23
N GLY A 441 -7.94 -17.29 15.40
CA GLY A 441 -9.28 -17.44 15.94
C GLY A 441 -9.41 -16.95 17.39
N LEU A 442 -8.37 -17.08 18.23
CA LEU A 442 -8.31 -16.44 19.56
C LEU A 442 -8.59 -14.93 19.47
N PHE A 443 -7.90 -14.22 18.57
CA PHE A 443 -8.09 -12.78 18.41
C PHE A 443 -9.43 -12.42 17.77
N VAL A 444 -9.94 -13.26 16.86
CA VAL A 444 -11.31 -13.10 16.33
C VAL A 444 -12.34 -13.20 17.46
N PHE A 445 -12.34 -14.28 18.23
CA PHE A 445 -13.29 -14.46 19.34
C PHE A 445 -13.15 -13.39 20.41
N LEU A 446 -11.93 -12.91 20.65
CA LEU A 446 -11.67 -11.78 21.53
C LEU A 446 -12.31 -10.48 20.99
N GLY A 447 -12.17 -10.19 19.70
CA GLY A 447 -12.85 -9.06 19.05
C GLY A 447 -14.37 -9.18 19.11
N LEU A 448 -14.91 -10.37 18.84
CA LEU A 448 -16.36 -10.64 18.96
C LEU A 448 -16.89 -10.35 20.37
N LEU A 449 -16.12 -10.70 21.41
CA LEU A 449 -16.49 -10.42 22.80
C LEU A 449 -16.60 -8.92 23.08
N THR A 450 -15.75 -8.09 22.47
CA THR A 450 -15.79 -6.62 22.65
C THR A 450 -17.01 -5.95 22.02
N ARG A 451 -17.77 -6.66 21.18
CA ARG A 451 -19.00 -6.13 20.56
C ARG A 451 -20.24 -6.28 21.43
N LEU A 452 -20.13 -6.93 22.58
CA LEU A 452 -21.27 -7.11 23.48
C LEU A 452 -21.61 -5.78 24.20
N PRO A 453 -22.90 -5.41 24.36
CA PRO A 453 -23.30 -4.08 24.85
C PRO A 453 -22.72 -3.66 26.21
N PHE A 454 -22.53 -4.60 27.14
CA PHE A 454 -21.91 -4.31 28.45
C PHE A 454 -20.39 -4.26 28.39
N ILE A 455 -19.78 -4.98 27.44
CA ILE A 455 -18.32 -5.07 27.32
C ILE A 455 -17.81 -3.90 26.47
N ILE A 456 -18.51 -3.54 25.39
CA ILE A 456 -18.09 -2.47 24.47
C ILE A 456 -17.91 -1.12 25.18
N THR A 457 -18.69 -0.87 26.24
CA THR A 457 -18.60 0.35 27.04
C THR A 457 -17.33 0.41 27.89
N VAL A 458 -16.77 -0.73 28.31
CA VAL A 458 -15.58 -0.79 29.20
C VAL A 458 -14.31 -1.26 28.46
N PHE A 459 -14.45 -2.24 27.57
CA PHE A 459 -13.42 -2.94 26.82
C PHE A 459 -13.78 -3.02 25.32
N SER A 460 -13.63 -1.90 24.61
CA SER A 460 -13.70 -1.87 23.15
C SER A 460 -12.42 -2.42 22.52
N GLU A 461 -12.44 -2.78 21.22
CA GLU A 461 -11.23 -3.17 20.47
C GLU A 461 -10.12 -2.11 20.60
N VAL A 462 -10.53 -0.84 20.71
CA VAL A 462 -9.64 0.31 20.85
C VAL A 462 -8.87 0.33 22.17
N THR A 463 -9.45 -0.10 23.29
CA THR A 463 -8.73 -0.20 24.57
C THR A 463 -7.97 -1.52 24.68
N LEU A 464 -8.51 -2.58 24.09
CA LEU A 464 -7.94 -3.92 24.17
C LEU A 464 -6.67 -4.07 23.33
N LEU A 465 -6.65 -3.52 22.11
CA LEU A 465 -5.48 -3.58 21.24
C LEU A 465 -4.22 -3.02 21.92
N PRO A 466 -4.22 -1.82 22.50
CA PRO A 466 -3.07 -1.31 23.23
C PRO A 466 -2.66 -2.15 24.45
N LEU A 467 -3.61 -2.68 25.21
CA LEU A 467 -3.31 -3.54 26.35
C LEU A 467 -2.60 -4.83 25.91
N LEU A 468 -3.10 -5.48 24.87
CA LEU A 468 -2.47 -6.66 24.28
C LEU A 468 -1.11 -6.31 23.67
N PHE A 469 -1.01 -5.19 22.95
CA PHE A 469 0.25 -4.70 22.40
C PHE A 469 1.32 -4.54 23.49
N MET A 470 1.01 -3.82 24.58
CA MET A 470 1.90 -3.66 25.73
C MET A 470 2.28 -5.02 26.34
N GLY A 471 1.32 -5.92 26.52
CA GLY A 471 1.54 -7.26 27.06
C GLY A 471 2.45 -8.12 26.17
N VAL A 472 2.21 -8.11 24.86
CA VAL A 472 3.00 -8.82 23.84
C VAL A 472 4.43 -8.29 23.78
N MET A 473 4.60 -6.97 23.83
CA MET A 473 5.92 -6.32 23.90
C MET A 473 6.65 -6.67 25.20
N TRP A 474 5.97 -6.57 26.34
CA TRP A 474 6.54 -6.94 27.64
C TRP A 474 6.99 -8.40 27.66
N TRP A 475 6.11 -9.31 27.21
CA TRP A 475 6.40 -10.74 27.15
C TRP A 475 7.55 -11.06 26.20
N GLY A 476 7.60 -10.41 25.03
CA GLY A 476 8.63 -10.59 24.02
C GLY A 476 10.04 -10.27 24.51
N PHE A 477 10.21 -9.18 25.28
CA PHE A 477 11.50 -8.80 25.85
C PHE A 477 11.86 -9.58 27.12
N LYS A 478 10.88 -10.01 27.92
CA LYS A 478 11.14 -10.72 29.19
C LYS A 478 11.36 -12.22 29.03
N ARG A 479 10.73 -12.84 28.03
CA ARG A 479 10.79 -14.29 27.80
C ARG A 479 11.07 -14.59 26.32
N PRO A 480 12.23 -14.17 25.78
CA PRO A 480 12.54 -14.32 24.36
C PRO A 480 12.46 -15.79 23.89
N ASP A 481 12.85 -16.75 24.73
CA ASP A 481 12.83 -18.18 24.41
C ASP A 481 11.42 -18.79 24.27
N LYS A 482 10.39 -18.10 24.78
CA LYS A 482 8.99 -18.54 24.72
C LYS A 482 8.17 -17.82 23.65
N VAL A 483 8.79 -16.90 22.89
CA VAL A 483 8.12 -16.15 21.84
C VAL A 483 7.78 -17.07 20.67
N SER A 484 6.49 -17.12 20.33
CA SER A 484 5.98 -17.86 19.18
C SER A 484 5.70 -16.91 18.02
N LEU A 485 6.36 -17.14 16.87
CA LEU A 485 6.10 -16.36 15.66
C LEU A 485 4.64 -16.46 15.23
N SER A 486 3.99 -17.61 15.44
CA SER A 486 2.57 -17.82 15.12
C SER A 486 1.65 -16.87 15.88
N LEU A 487 1.88 -16.66 17.19
CA LEU A 487 1.05 -15.77 18.00
C LEU A 487 1.26 -14.31 17.58
N PHE A 488 2.51 -13.92 17.31
CA PHE A 488 2.83 -12.57 16.85
C PHE A 488 2.24 -12.25 15.47
N ALA A 489 2.34 -13.19 14.54
CA ALA A 489 1.74 -13.03 13.22
C ALA A 489 0.20 -12.90 13.31
N ALA A 490 -0.45 -13.71 14.13
CA ALA A 490 -1.88 -13.60 14.37
C ALA A 490 -2.27 -12.26 15.04
N PHE A 491 -1.50 -11.83 16.05
CA PHE A 491 -1.69 -10.54 16.71
C PHE A 491 -1.57 -9.38 15.72
N VAL A 492 -0.57 -9.40 14.84
CA VAL A 492 -0.36 -8.37 13.81
C VAL A 492 -1.54 -8.28 12.86
N MET A 493 -2.04 -9.42 12.38
CA MET A 493 -3.17 -9.46 11.46
C MET A 493 -4.42 -8.85 12.11
N TRP A 494 -4.70 -9.22 13.35
CA TRP A 494 -5.79 -8.65 14.12
C TRP A 494 -5.58 -7.16 14.44
N ALA A 495 -4.37 -6.77 14.84
CA ALA A 495 -4.04 -5.38 15.12
C ALA A 495 -4.20 -4.49 13.89
N LEU A 496 -3.79 -4.97 12.71
CA LEU A 496 -4.00 -4.26 11.45
C LEU A 496 -5.49 -4.09 11.16
N TYR A 497 -6.29 -5.16 11.35
CA TYR A 497 -7.75 -5.08 11.22
C TYR A 497 -8.33 -4.01 12.16
N VAL A 498 -8.00 -4.05 13.46
CA VAL A 498 -8.52 -3.09 14.46
C VAL A 498 -8.08 -1.66 14.13
N VAL A 499 -6.83 -1.48 13.73
CA VAL A 499 -6.30 -0.16 13.33
C VAL A 499 -7.06 0.36 12.12
N VAL A 500 -7.32 -0.46 11.10
CA VAL A 500 -8.04 -0.04 9.88
C VAL A 500 -9.52 0.24 10.18
N SER A 501 -10.19 -0.63 10.95
CA SER A 501 -11.62 -0.49 11.26
C SER A 501 -11.91 0.68 12.20
N ASN A 502 -11.00 0.99 13.12
CA ASN A 502 -11.18 2.06 14.11
C ASN A 502 -10.30 3.29 13.83
N TYR A 503 -9.58 3.31 12.70
CA TYR A 503 -8.60 4.35 12.33
C TYR A 503 -9.17 5.74 12.54
N TYR A 504 -10.36 5.99 11.99
CA TYR A 504 -10.98 7.30 11.92
C TYR A 504 -11.30 7.92 13.29
N GLN A 505 -11.93 7.17 14.19
CA GLN A 505 -12.53 7.75 15.40
C GLN A 505 -11.50 8.24 16.42
N ILE A 506 -10.45 7.45 16.66
CA ILE A 506 -9.45 7.73 17.68
C ILE A 506 -8.59 8.94 17.30
N TYR A 507 -8.21 9.02 16.02
CA TYR A 507 -7.34 10.09 15.55
C TYR A 507 -8.07 11.43 15.48
N MET A 508 -9.35 11.44 15.15
CA MET A 508 -10.15 12.66 15.17
C MET A 508 -10.22 13.28 16.57
N MET A 509 -10.51 12.48 17.58
CA MET A 509 -10.54 12.95 18.96
C MET A 509 -9.16 13.41 19.43
N MET A 510 -8.10 12.69 19.05
CA MET A 510 -6.75 12.98 19.51
C MET A 510 -6.12 14.23 18.88
N TYR A 511 -6.28 14.46 17.57
CA TYR A 511 -5.59 15.56 16.88
C TYR A 511 -6.43 16.84 16.80
N PHE A 512 -7.76 16.70 16.80
CA PHE A 512 -8.65 17.82 16.50
C PHE A 512 -9.62 18.16 17.64
N GLY A 513 -9.75 17.29 18.65
CA GLY A 513 -10.59 17.56 19.82
C GLY A 513 -12.06 17.82 19.49
N GLY A 514 -12.53 17.37 18.32
CA GLY A 514 -13.89 17.61 17.81
C GLY A 514 -14.09 18.92 17.04
N GLU A 515 -13.07 19.77 16.89
CA GLU A 515 -13.17 21.04 16.14
C GLU A 515 -12.72 20.89 14.68
N SER A 516 -13.35 21.62 13.76
CA SER A 516 -13.08 21.59 12.32
C SER A 516 -11.81 22.34 11.88
N GLU A 517 -11.24 23.21 12.73
CA GLU A 517 -10.06 23.98 12.36
C GLU A 517 -8.75 23.21 12.60
N HIS A 518 -8.07 22.89 11.50
CA HIS A 518 -6.86 22.09 11.44
C HIS A 518 -5.60 22.97 11.50
N TYR A 519 -5.16 23.39 12.70
CA TYR A 519 -3.86 24.07 12.86
C TYR A 519 -2.73 23.09 13.20
N PHE A 520 -1.55 23.28 12.59
CA PHE A 520 -0.36 22.47 12.88
C PHE A 520 0.06 22.51 14.36
N ARG A 521 -0.20 23.62 15.05
CA ARG A 521 0.02 23.72 16.50
C ARG A 521 -0.77 22.67 17.28
N LYS A 522 -2.01 22.34 16.88
CA LYS A 522 -2.82 21.31 17.56
C LYS A 522 -2.18 19.93 17.43
N ILE A 523 -1.56 19.64 16.29
CA ILE A 523 -0.81 18.39 16.05
C ILE A 523 0.40 18.29 16.99
N LEU A 524 1.20 19.35 17.10
CA LEU A 524 2.35 19.37 18.02
C LEU A 524 1.95 19.26 19.50
N LEU A 525 0.73 19.65 19.85
CA LEU A 525 0.17 19.58 21.20
C LEU A 525 -0.74 18.36 21.41
N ALA A 526 -0.87 17.46 20.42
CA ALA A 526 -1.77 16.30 20.50
C ALA A 526 -1.42 15.37 21.66
N PHE A 527 -0.13 15.27 22.02
CA PHE A 527 0.31 14.49 23.19
C PHE A 527 -0.24 15.00 24.54
N LEU A 528 -0.72 16.25 24.60
CA LEU A 528 -1.36 16.83 25.79
C LEU A 528 -2.86 16.52 25.87
N GLN A 529 -3.48 16.08 24.78
CA GLN A 529 -4.93 15.84 24.70
C GLN A 529 -5.41 14.77 25.69
N PRO A 530 -4.72 13.62 25.88
CA PRO A 530 -5.12 12.65 26.90
C PRO A 530 -5.24 13.28 28.29
N PHE A 531 -4.32 14.18 28.65
CA PHE A 531 -4.35 14.86 29.96
C PHE A 531 -5.55 15.83 30.08
N LYS A 532 -5.96 16.49 28.99
CA LYS A 532 -7.16 17.32 28.99
C LYS A 532 -8.43 16.50 29.22
N TYR A 533 -8.56 15.34 28.58
CA TYR A 533 -9.71 14.47 28.78
C TYR A 533 -9.74 13.82 30.16
N ILE A 534 -8.57 13.53 30.75
CA ILE A 534 -8.47 12.99 32.11
C ILE A 534 -8.79 14.07 33.16
N PHE A 535 -8.22 15.27 33.05
CA PHE A 535 -8.20 16.23 34.16
C PHE A 535 -9.08 17.47 33.97
N ILE A 536 -9.52 17.81 32.75
CA ILE A 536 -10.16 19.11 32.46
C ILE A 536 -11.59 18.93 31.93
N TYR A 537 -11.83 17.99 31.02
CA TYR A 537 -13.14 17.77 30.41
C TYR A 537 -14.30 17.53 31.41
N PRO A 538 -14.13 16.71 32.46
CA PRO A 538 -15.22 16.41 33.40
C PRO A 538 -15.74 17.66 34.11
N PHE A 539 -14.83 18.55 34.53
CA PHE A 539 -15.17 19.80 35.21
C PHE A 539 -15.90 20.77 34.28
N LYS A 540 -15.48 20.87 33.01
CA LYS A 540 -16.17 21.70 32.01
C LYS A 540 -17.57 21.18 31.68
N ALA A 541 -17.75 19.85 31.60
CA ALA A 541 -19.06 19.27 31.36
C ALA A 541 -20.04 19.61 32.49
N GLU A 542 -19.58 19.56 33.74
CA GLU A 542 -20.35 19.96 34.91
C GLU A 542 -20.74 21.45 34.88
N GLU A 543 -19.81 22.34 34.51
CA GLU A 543 -20.08 23.78 34.31
C GLU A 543 -21.11 24.06 33.20
N LEU A 544 -21.18 23.20 32.16
CA LEU A 544 -22.13 23.27 31.05
C LEU A 544 -23.48 22.60 31.34
N GLY A 545 -23.72 22.13 32.57
CA GLY A 545 -24.97 21.46 32.97
C GLY A 545 -25.06 19.99 32.53
N HIS A 546 -23.98 19.40 32.04
CA HIS A 546 -23.90 17.97 31.73
C HIS A 546 -23.31 17.21 32.94
N VAL A 547 -24.15 16.41 33.61
CA VAL A 547 -23.66 15.49 34.65
C VAL A 547 -23.04 14.28 33.97
N VAL A 548 -21.71 14.19 33.97
CA VAL A 548 -21.00 12.98 33.52
C VAL A 548 -21.04 11.95 34.66
N PRO A 549 -21.65 10.77 34.48
CA PRO A 549 -21.65 9.73 35.51
C PRO A 549 -20.21 9.35 35.89
N VAL A 550 -19.94 9.16 37.19
CA VAL A 550 -18.60 8.80 37.72
C VAL A 550 -18.00 7.60 36.98
N LEU A 551 -18.82 6.61 36.64
CA LEU A 551 -18.40 5.43 35.91
C LEU A 551 -17.90 5.75 34.49
N GLU A 552 -18.62 6.62 33.76
CA GLU A 552 -18.24 7.05 32.41
C GLU A 552 -16.94 7.87 32.43
N TYR A 553 -16.79 8.74 33.44
CA TYR A 553 -15.53 9.44 33.68
C TYR A 553 -14.36 8.48 33.89
N LEU A 554 -14.51 7.48 34.77
CA LEU A 554 -13.44 6.50 35.04
C LEU A 554 -13.06 5.69 33.80
N ILE A 555 -14.04 5.29 32.98
CA ILE A 555 -13.81 4.58 31.72
C ILE A 555 -13.03 5.45 30.74
N ASN A 556 -13.44 6.71 30.55
CA ASN A 556 -12.76 7.65 29.67
C ASN A 556 -11.33 7.95 30.17
N ALA A 557 -11.16 8.21 31.47
CA ALA A 557 -9.85 8.45 32.07
C ALA A 557 -8.92 7.23 31.89
N PHE A 558 -9.44 6.01 32.06
CA PHE A 558 -8.70 4.77 31.83
C PHE A 558 -8.27 4.63 30.36
N HIS A 559 -9.16 4.90 29.41
CA HIS A 559 -8.85 4.88 27.98
C HIS A 559 -7.69 5.85 27.65
N TRP A 560 -7.79 7.11 28.07
CA TRP A 560 -6.77 8.11 27.79
C TRP A 560 -5.46 7.85 28.52
N LEU A 561 -5.50 7.27 29.72
CA LEU A 561 -4.30 6.80 30.41
C LEU A 561 -3.58 5.71 29.60
N ILE A 562 -4.33 4.76 29.04
CA ILE A 562 -3.77 3.74 28.13
C ILE A 562 -3.09 4.42 26.92
N VAL A 563 -3.71 5.44 26.33
CA VAL A 563 -3.11 6.25 25.22
C VAL A 563 -1.75 6.81 25.56
N VAL A 564 -1.61 7.39 26.75
CA VAL A 564 -0.31 7.87 27.24
C VAL A 564 0.66 6.70 27.36
N LEU A 565 0.27 5.63 28.06
CA LEU A 565 1.17 4.51 28.36
C LEU A 565 1.72 3.83 27.10
N TYR A 566 0.87 3.54 26.12
CA TYR A 566 1.34 2.84 24.91
C TYR A 566 2.19 3.73 24.00
N SER A 567 2.02 5.06 24.05
CA SER A 567 2.85 6.03 23.31
C SER A 567 4.32 5.98 23.75
N PHE A 568 4.61 5.53 24.97
CA PHE A 568 5.97 5.35 25.50
C PHE A 568 6.54 3.93 25.31
N VAL A 569 5.82 3.00 24.68
CA VAL A 569 6.31 1.63 24.44
C VAL A 569 7.59 1.59 23.58
N PRO A 570 7.73 2.38 22.49
CA PRO A 570 8.99 2.44 21.75
C PRO A 570 10.17 2.91 22.62
N LEU A 571 9.96 3.91 23.49
CA LEU A 571 10.97 4.37 24.45
C LEU A 571 11.37 3.24 25.40
N TRP A 572 10.39 2.56 25.99
CA TRP A 572 10.64 1.44 26.89
C TRP A 572 11.43 0.32 26.20
N ALA A 573 11.08 -0.03 24.96
CA ALA A 573 11.78 -1.05 24.17
C ALA A 573 13.22 -0.64 23.84
N LEU A 574 13.44 0.62 23.44
CA LEU A 574 14.78 1.18 23.22
C LEU A 574 15.64 1.14 24.50
N LEU A 575 15.03 1.45 25.65
CA LEU A 575 15.71 1.36 26.95
C LEU A 575 16.10 -0.08 27.31
N GLN A 576 15.28 -1.09 26.99
CA GLN A 576 15.66 -2.50 27.16
C GLN A 576 16.88 -2.86 26.29
N ILE A 577 16.90 -2.41 25.04
CA ILE A 577 18.05 -2.65 24.13
C ILE A 577 19.32 -1.95 24.64
N SER A 578 19.19 -0.75 25.22
CA SER A 578 20.32 0.05 25.73
C SER A 578 20.69 -0.22 27.19
N LYS A 579 20.00 -1.14 27.89
CA LYS A 579 20.10 -1.29 29.36
C LYS A 579 21.53 -1.46 29.86
N HIS A 580 22.31 -2.28 29.16
CA HIS A 580 23.70 -2.63 29.48
C HIS A 580 24.72 -1.85 28.64
N GLN A 581 24.29 -0.75 28.02
CA GLN A 581 25.12 0.07 27.15
C GLN A 581 25.57 1.35 27.87
N GLY A 582 26.59 2.03 27.33
CA GLY A 582 27.11 3.29 27.86
C GLY A 582 26.10 4.44 27.81
N ALA A 583 26.39 5.51 28.58
CA ALA A 583 25.49 6.66 28.76
C ALA A 583 25.01 7.27 27.42
N THR A 584 25.92 7.43 26.45
CA THR A 584 25.58 8.00 25.14
C THR A 584 24.49 7.24 24.40
N ILE A 585 24.50 5.90 24.46
CA ILE A 585 23.51 5.07 23.76
C ILE A 585 22.15 5.17 24.46
N LYS A 586 22.15 5.23 25.80
CA LYS A 586 20.94 5.48 26.58
C LYS A 586 20.36 6.87 26.26
N THR A 587 21.20 7.89 26.14
CA THR A 587 20.76 9.23 25.73
C THR A 587 20.10 9.21 24.35
N VAL A 588 20.73 8.55 23.36
CA VAL A 588 20.15 8.42 22.01
C VAL A 588 18.82 7.66 22.05
N ALA A 589 18.77 6.53 22.78
CA ALA A 589 17.54 5.76 22.99
C ALA A 589 16.42 6.61 23.61
N VAL A 590 16.73 7.43 24.61
CA VAL A 590 15.77 8.33 25.27
C VAL A 590 15.29 9.41 24.30
N LEU A 591 16.20 10.09 23.61
CA LEU A 591 15.83 11.14 22.65
C LEU A 591 14.94 10.59 21.53
N MET A 592 15.30 9.44 20.95
CA MET A 592 14.47 8.79 19.93
C MET A 592 13.10 8.40 20.47
N GLY A 593 13.05 7.78 21.66
CA GLY A 593 11.78 7.34 22.25
C GLY A 593 10.86 8.48 22.64
N LEU A 594 11.40 9.58 23.18
CA LEU A 594 10.63 10.79 23.51
C LEU A 594 10.12 11.50 22.26
N LEU A 595 10.94 11.57 21.21
CA LEU A 595 10.54 12.16 19.93
C LEU A 595 9.36 11.40 19.32
N VAL A 596 9.38 10.08 19.35
CA VAL A 596 8.26 9.25 18.88
C VAL A 596 7.03 9.44 19.76
N ALA A 597 7.19 9.41 21.09
CA ALA A 597 6.09 9.60 22.03
C ALA A 597 5.44 11.00 21.91
N TRP A 598 6.20 12.01 21.47
CA TRP A 598 5.71 13.36 21.22
C TRP A 598 4.99 13.48 19.87
N LEU A 599 5.69 13.21 18.77
CA LEU A 599 5.20 13.52 17.42
C LEU A 599 4.21 12.48 16.87
N TRP A 600 4.26 11.25 17.39
CA TRP A 600 3.43 10.13 16.96
C TRP A 600 2.61 9.55 18.12
N SER A 601 2.29 10.39 19.09
CA SER A 601 1.46 10.03 20.24
C SER A 601 0.13 9.45 19.76
N GLY A 602 -0.29 8.35 20.38
CA GLY A 602 -1.54 7.64 20.09
C GLY A 602 -1.65 6.97 18.71
N ARG A 603 -0.64 7.10 17.84
CA ARG A 603 -0.61 6.52 16.48
C ARG A 603 -0.24 5.04 16.51
N MET A 604 -1.19 4.17 16.87
CA MET A 604 -0.95 2.72 16.95
C MET A 604 -0.46 2.12 15.64
N ASP A 605 -0.89 2.67 14.51
CA ASP A 605 -0.43 2.32 13.16
C ASP A 605 1.08 2.54 12.97
N VAL A 606 1.70 3.48 13.70
CA VAL A 606 3.15 3.76 13.68
C VAL A 606 3.88 3.08 14.84
N LEU A 607 3.30 3.12 16.05
CA LEU A 607 3.93 2.64 17.28
C LEU A 607 4.10 1.12 17.28
N ILE A 608 3.13 0.36 16.74
CA ILE A 608 3.21 -1.10 16.61
C ILE A 608 4.38 -1.50 15.71
N PRO A 609 4.44 -1.11 14.41
CA PRO A 609 5.54 -1.53 13.54
C PRO A 609 6.91 -1.08 14.05
N LEU A 610 7.05 0.15 14.57
CA LEU A 610 8.33 0.57 15.14
C LEU A 610 8.76 -0.33 16.31
N SER A 611 7.85 -0.60 17.25
CA SER A 611 8.12 -1.46 18.41
C SER A 611 8.43 -2.90 18.01
N MET A 612 7.77 -3.40 16.96
CA MET A 612 8.05 -4.72 16.41
C MET A 612 9.38 -4.80 15.68
N MET A 613 9.84 -3.71 15.03
CA MET A 613 11.21 -3.63 14.50
C MET A 613 12.24 -3.74 15.64
N LEU A 614 12.02 -3.05 16.76
CA LEU A 614 12.89 -3.13 17.94
C LEU A 614 12.89 -4.54 18.54
N LEU A 615 11.72 -5.17 18.66
CA LEU A 615 11.59 -6.53 19.14
C LEU A 615 12.22 -7.55 18.18
N GLY A 616 12.05 -7.38 16.87
CA GLY A 616 12.68 -8.20 15.83
C GLY A 616 14.20 -8.19 15.91
N TYR A 617 14.79 -7.02 16.19
CA TYR A 617 16.20 -6.91 16.51
C TYR A 617 16.57 -7.66 17.80
N HIS A 618 15.83 -7.45 18.90
CA HIS A 618 16.07 -8.11 20.18
C HIS A 618 16.02 -9.65 20.07
N LEU A 619 15.02 -10.18 19.38
CA LEU A 619 14.82 -11.61 19.15
C LEU A 619 15.71 -12.17 18.02
N LYS A 620 16.51 -11.33 17.36
CA LYS A 620 17.30 -11.67 16.16
C LYS A 620 16.46 -12.33 15.05
N SER A 621 15.19 -11.97 14.97
CA SER A 621 14.22 -12.51 14.02
C SER A 621 14.07 -11.60 12.80
N ARG A 622 14.61 -12.05 11.67
CA ARG A 622 14.50 -11.31 10.39
C ARG A 622 13.06 -11.23 9.89
N ALA A 623 12.30 -12.32 10.06
CA ALA A 623 10.91 -12.38 9.63
C ALA A 623 10.09 -11.28 10.35
N LEU A 624 10.27 -11.16 11.67
CA LEU A 624 9.57 -10.15 12.48
C LEU A 624 10.01 -8.72 12.13
N TYR A 625 11.31 -8.50 11.92
CA TYR A 625 11.83 -7.19 11.55
C TYR A 625 11.28 -6.73 10.19
N TYR A 626 11.35 -7.58 9.16
CA TYR A 626 10.88 -7.22 7.83
C TYR A 626 9.35 -7.13 7.75
N SER A 627 8.61 -7.97 8.46
CA SER A 627 7.15 -7.81 8.55
C SER A 627 6.79 -6.45 9.16
N ALA A 628 7.53 -6.01 10.18
CA ALA A 628 7.31 -4.71 10.80
C ALA A 628 7.65 -3.54 9.86
N VAL A 629 8.68 -3.68 9.00
CA VAL A 629 8.96 -2.69 7.93
C VAL A 629 7.82 -2.61 6.93
N VAL A 630 7.29 -3.76 6.46
CA VAL A 630 6.14 -3.78 5.53
C VAL A 630 4.91 -3.12 6.16
N LEU A 631 4.61 -3.43 7.42
CA LEU A 631 3.52 -2.77 8.16
C LEU A 631 3.73 -1.27 8.31
N GLY A 632 4.96 -0.82 8.58
CA GLY A 632 5.29 0.61 8.64
C GLY A 632 5.08 1.32 7.30
N LEU A 633 5.43 0.66 6.18
CA LEU A 633 5.17 1.20 4.84
C LEU A 633 3.67 1.25 4.53
N LEU A 634 2.90 0.22 4.89
CA LEU A 634 1.44 0.24 4.76
C LEU A 634 0.80 1.36 5.60
N SER A 635 1.26 1.55 6.84
CA SER A 635 0.81 2.66 7.70
C SER A 635 1.13 4.03 7.07
N MET A 636 2.34 4.22 6.52
CA MET A 636 2.70 5.46 5.82
C MET A 636 1.82 5.69 4.58
N SER A 637 1.50 4.63 3.83
CA SER A 637 0.57 4.71 2.69
C SER A 637 -0.83 5.14 3.13
N MET A 638 -1.37 4.53 4.18
CA MET A 638 -2.68 4.91 4.74
C MET A 638 -2.67 6.33 5.29
N PHE A 639 -1.55 6.76 5.89
CA PHE A 639 -1.39 8.13 6.38
C PHE A 639 -1.43 9.15 5.23
N TYR A 640 -0.79 8.87 4.10
CA TYR A 640 -0.82 9.74 2.92
C TYR A 640 -2.26 9.98 2.43
N PHE A 641 -3.01 8.90 2.19
CA PHE A 641 -4.38 8.95 1.66
C PHE A 641 -5.46 9.33 2.69
N SER A 642 -5.10 9.58 3.94
CA SER A 642 -6.07 9.95 4.97
C SER A 642 -6.53 11.40 4.80
N LEU A 643 -7.79 11.63 4.43
CA LEU A 643 -8.37 12.99 4.27
C LEU A 643 -8.59 13.75 5.59
N MET A 644 -8.20 13.19 6.73
CA MET A 644 -8.46 13.78 8.05
C MET A 644 -7.49 14.87 8.45
N MET A 645 -6.30 14.85 7.85
CA MET A 645 -5.25 15.83 8.09
C MET A 645 -4.87 16.40 6.74
N PRO A 646 -4.87 17.75 6.59
CA PRO A 646 -4.46 18.35 5.34
C PRO A 646 -3.05 17.91 4.94
N LEU A 647 -2.81 17.76 3.64
CA LEU A 647 -1.54 17.27 3.10
C LEU A 647 -0.35 18.15 3.54
N THR A 648 -0.58 19.45 3.65
CA THR A 648 0.34 20.46 4.19
C THR A 648 0.85 20.09 5.59
N HIS A 649 -0.07 19.73 6.48
CA HIS A 649 0.19 19.37 7.86
C HIS A 649 0.94 18.04 7.98
N LYS A 650 0.61 17.06 7.12
CA LYS A 650 1.34 15.79 7.02
C LYS A 650 2.79 16.02 6.60
N ALA A 651 3.01 16.87 5.58
CA ALA A 651 4.34 17.21 5.10
C ALA A 651 5.20 17.81 6.23
N TYR A 652 4.65 18.77 6.99
CA TYR A 652 5.34 19.37 8.12
C TYR A 652 5.70 18.37 9.21
N LEU A 653 4.76 17.47 9.58
CA LEU A 653 5.01 16.44 10.59
C LEU A 653 6.13 15.48 10.17
N LEU A 654 6.13 15.05 8.91
CA LEU A 654 7.12 14.14 8.34
C LEU A 654 8.50 14.81 8.24
N LEU A 655 8.57 16.03 7.71
CA LEU A 655 9.81 16.80 7.59
C LEU A 655 10.41 17.13 8.96
N LEU A 656 9.59 17.56 9.92
CA LEU A 656 10.02 17.84 11.29
C LEU A 656 10.55 16.57 11.97
N SER A 657 9.79 15.47 11.89
CA SER A 657 10.22 14.18 12.48
C SER A 657 11.53 13.70 11.87
N GLY A 658 11.62 13.69 10.53
CA GLY A 658 12.81 13.25 9.80
C GLY A 658 14.03 14.13 10.07
N GLY A 659 13.84 15.45 10.17
CA GLY A 659 14.88 16.42 10.51
C GLY A 659 15.38 16.26 11.94
N LEU A 660 14.49 16.05 12.92
CA LEU A 660 14.90 15.81 14.30
C LEU A 660 15.65 14.47 14.46
N PHE A 661 15.23 13.40 13.77
CA PHE A 661 16.02 12.17 13.70
C PHE A 661 17.39 12.41 13.04
N MET A 662 17.46 13.22 11.98
CA MET A 662 18.73 13.60 11.36
C MET A 662 19.66 14.31 12.35
N LEU A 663 19.13 15.23 13.15
CA LEU A 663 19.92 15.95 14.16
C LEU A 663 20.47 15.02 15.23
N ILE A 664 19.65 14.08 15.73
CA ILE A 664 20.11 13.04 16.67
C ILE A 664 21.22 12.20 16.01
N TYR A 665 21.02 11.77 14.77
CA TYR A 665 22.02 11.01 14.04
C TYR A 665 23.32 11.82 13.88
N LEU A 666 23.28 13.05 13.39
CA LEU A 666 24.47 13.90 13.20
C LEU A 666 25.22 14.16 14.52
N ALA A 667 24.49 14.43 15.61
CA ALA A 667 25.09 14.70 16.91
C ALA A 667 25.80 13.48 17.52
N PHE A 668 25.31 12.26 17.25
CA PHE A 668 25.77 11.05 17.94
C PHE A 668 26.38 9.98 17.04
N ALA A 669 26.29 10.07 15.71
CA ALA A 669 26.74 9.05 14.75
C ALA A 669 28.22 8.73 14.93
N LYS A 670 29.07 9.75 15.11
CA LYS A 670 30.51 9.55 15.35
C LYS A 670 30.73 8.70 16.61
N LYS A 671 30.03 9.00 17.72
CA LYS A 671 30.15 8.27 18.99
C LYS A 671 29.52 6.87 18.94
N LEU A 672 28.45 6.70 18.17
CA LEU A 672 27.75 5.42 18.01
C LEU A 672 28.55 4.46 17.12
N LEU A 673 29.09 4.95 16.01
CA LEU A 673 29.72 4.12 14.99
C LEU A 673 31.21 3.85 15.25
N LEU A 674 31.91 4.71 16.00
CA LEU A 674 33.38 4.64 16.21
C LEU A 674 33.81 4.29 17.65
N GLY A 675 32.94 3.73 18.49
CA GLY A 675 33.23 3.59 19.93
C GLY A 675 34.27 2.52 20.33
N ASP A 676 35.31 2.99 21.04
CA ASP A 676 36.52 2.42 21.69
C ASP A 676 37.66 1.92 20.80
N GLU A 677 38.64 2.81 20.57
CA GLU A 677 39.97 2.58 19.95
C GLU A 677 40.88 1.60 20.72
N GLY A 678 40.37 0.84 21.69
CA GLY A 678 41.16 0.07 22.66
C GLY A 678 41.47 -1.40 22.32
N THR A 679 40.95 -1.96 21.23
CA THR A 679 41.07 -3.41 20.90
C THR A 679 41.82 -3.69 19.61
N LEU A 680 42.83 -2.88 19.28
CA LEU A 680 43.58 -3.01 18.02
C LEU A 680 44.73 -4.03 18.03
N LEU A 681 45.16 -4.55 19.18
CA LEU A 681 46.36 -5.41 19.27
C LEU A 681 46.14 -6.90 18.89
N HIS A 682 44.89 -7.37 18.76
CA HIS A 682 44.59 -8.76 18.33
C HIS A 682 43.92 -8.82 16.96
N ALA A 683 43.79 -7.66 16.30
CA ALA A 683 42.99 -7.49 15.11
C ALA A 683 43.80 -7.64 13.82
N ASP A 684 45.14 -7.56 13.83
CA ASP A 684 45.97 -7.45 12.62
C ASP A 684 45.89 -8.64 11.64
N SER A 685 45.69 -9.87 12.12
CA SER A 685 45.53 -11.05 11.24
C SER A 685 44.11 -11.21 10.69
N ALA A 686 43.10 -10.78 11.44
CA ALA A 686 41.71 -10.72 10.98
C ALA A 686 41.45 -9.49 10.10
N LEU A 687 42.15 -8.38 10.35
CA LEU A 687 42.10 -7.14 9.57
C LEU A 687 42.61 -7.36 8.16
N SER A 688 43.59 -8.23 7.91
CA SER A 688 44.09 -8.47 6.55
C SER A 688 43.07 -9.19 5.67
N GLN A 689 42.37 -10.21 6.20
CA GLN A 689 41.25 -10.86 5.52
C GLN A 689 40.01 -9.96 5.43
N LEU A 690 39.73 -9.16 6.48
CA LEU A 690 38.66 -8.17 6.44
C LEU A 690 38.98 -7.06 5.44
N ASN A 691 40.23 -6.62 5.32
CA ASN A 691 40.67 -5.58 4.40
C ASN A 691 40.52 -6.03 2.95
N GLY A 692 40.79 -7.30 2.61
CA GLY A 692 40.48 -7.83 1.27
C GLY A 692 38.97 -7.90 0.96
N ILE A 693 38.14 -8.26 1.95
CA ILE A 693 36.67 -8.24 1.81
C ILE A 693 36.14 -6.80 1.76
N VAL A 694 36.70 -5.91 2.58
CA VAL A 694 36.35 -4.50 2.66
C VAL A 694 36.80 -3.75 1.42
N GLU A 695 37.97 -4.05 0.83
CA GLU A 695 38.40 -3.57 -0.48
C GLU A 695 37.44 -4.03 -1.59
N SER A 696 37.01 -5.29 -1.56
CA SER A 696 36.02 -5.81 -2.51
C SER A 696 34.66 -5.12 -2.40
N ILE A 697 34.28 -4.67 -1.20
CA ILE A 697 33.08 -3.86 -0.94
C ILE A 697 33.33 -2.39 -1.29
N LYS A 698 34.55 -1.87 -1.07
CA LYS A 698 35.05 -0.52 -1.39
C LYS A 698 34.84 -0.22 -2.87
N HIS A 699 35.12 -1.20 -3.73
CA HIS A 699 35.00 -1.10 -5.19
C HIS A 699 33.57 -1.22 -5.74
N ARG A 700 32.57 -1.53 -4.91
CA ARG A 700 31.21 -1.87 -5.38
C ARG A 700 30.12 -0.83 -5.11
N ILE A 701 30.33 0.10 -4.16
CA ILE A 701 29.25 1.01 -3.68
C ILE A 701 29.32 2.40 -4.30
N VAL A 702 30.51 2.92 -4.60
CA VAL A 702 30.73 4.25 -5.21
C VAL A 702 31.71 4.09 -6.38
N PRO A 703 31.54 4.80 -7.52
CA PRO A 703 32.44 4.72 -8.66
C PRO A 703 33.91 4.84 -8.25
N SER A 704 34.70 3.85 -8.64
CA SER A 704 36.12 3.77 -8.30
C SER A 704 36.94 4.80 -9.07
N SER A 705 36.63 5.01 -10.35
CA SER A 705 37.30 6.02 -11.16
C SER A 705 36.80 7.43 -10.84
N GLN A 706 37.72 8.39 -10.80
CA GLN A 706 37.39 9.79 -10.53
C GLN A 706 36.47 10.35 -11.60
N THR A 707 36.75 10.03 -12.86
CA THR A 707 35.95 10.44 -14.02
C THR A 707 34.54 9.90 -13.94
N ALA A 708 34.33 8.63 -13.56
CA ALA A 708 32.98 8.09 -13.38
C ALA A 708 32.27 8.71 -12.18
N TYR A 709 32.95 8.97 -11.07
CA TYR A 709 32.34 9.63 -9.91
C TYR A 709 31.77 11.00 -10.27
N TYR A 710 32.60 11.88 -10.83
CA TYR A 710 32.17 13.24 -11.19
C TYR A 710 31.18 13.21 -12.36
N GLY A 711 31.44 12.39 -13.38
CA GLY A 711 30.56 12.25 -14.54
C GLY A 711 29.15 11.78 -14.16
N LEU A 712 29.03 10.73 -13.35
CA LEU A 712 27.74 10.21 -12.90
C LEU A 712 27.03 11.16 -11.94
N LEU A 713 27.74 11.83 -11.04
CA LEU A 713 27.13 12.83 -10.14
C LEU A 713 26.60 14.04 -10.92
N VAL A 714 27.37 14.55 -11.87
CA VAL A 714 26.94 15.64 -12.76
C VAL A 714 25.74 15.19 -13.58
N LEU A 715 25.80 14.01 -14.19
CA LEU A 715 24.69 13.46 -14.95
C LEU A 715 23.43 13.32 -14.09
N ALA A 716 23.54 12.79 -12.87
CA ALA A 716 22.43 12.57 -11.96
C ALA A 716 21.74 13.85 -11.48
N VAL A 717 22.42 15.00 -11.53
CA VAL A 717 21.91 16.30 -11.08
C VAL A 717 21.47 17.16 -12.25
N VAL A 718 22.29 17.25 -13.30
CA VAL A 718 22.00 18.07 -14.48
C VAL A 718 20.84 17.49 -15.27
N LEU A 719 20.72 16.16 -15.37
CA LEU A 719 19.65 15.54 -16.15
C LEU A 719 18.24 15.91 -15.60
N PRO A 720 17.93 15.75 -14.29
CA PRO A 720 16.66 16.23 -13.74
C PRO A 720 16.40 17.72 -13.95
N ILE A 721 17.42 18.56 -13.72
CA ILE A 721 17.30 20.01 -13.89
C ILE A 721 16.99 20.34 -15.35
N ALA A 722 17.78 19.83 -16.30
CA ALA A 722 17.58 20.04 -17.72
C ALA A 722 16.21 19.54 -18.19
N THR A 723 15.75 18.37 -17.72
CA THR A 723 14.41 17.87 -18.04
C THR A 723 13.31 18.76 -17.50
N SER A 724 13.46 19.29 -16.28
CA SER A 724 12.47 20.20 -15.69
C SER A 724 12.40 21.53 -16.45
N GLN A 725 13.55 22.09 -16.84
CA GLN A 725 13.61 23.35 -17.60
C GLN A 725 13.08 23.17 -19.02
N TRP A 726 13.36 22.02 -19.65
CA TRP A 726 12.79 21.69 -20.95
C TRP A 726 11.26 21.56 -20.90
N GLN A 727 10.72 20.91 -19.87
CA GLN A 727 9.27 20.82 -19.66
C GLN A 727 8.65 22.21 -19.47
N VAL A 728 9.19 23.02 -18.54
CA VAL A 728 8.77 24.41 -18.30
C VAL A 728 8.73 25.20 -19.61
N HIS A 729 9.84 25.21 -20.36
CA HIS A 729 9.92 25.92 -21.64
C HIS A 729 8.93 25.40 -22.68
N SER A 730 8.74 24.07 -22.76
CA SER A 730 7.76 23.49 -23.67
C SER A 730 6.33 23.89 -23.30
N TYR A 731 6.01 23.93 -22.00
CA TYR A 731 4.67 24.25 -21.51
C TYR A 731 4.37 25.74 -21.63
N GLU A 732 5.31 26.62 -21.27
CA GLU A 732 5.17 28.07 -21.48
C GLU A 732 4.97 28.40 -22.97
N ARG A 733 5.75 27.79 -23.87
CA ARG A 733 5.55 27.97 -25.31
C ARG A 733 4.13 27.56 -25.73
N THR A 734 3.61 26.43 -25.24
CA THR A 734 2.24 26.00 -25.53
C THR A 734 1.20 27.00 -25.00
N LEU A 735 1.43 27.58 -23.82
CA LEU A 735 0.55 28.59 -23.23
C LEU A 735 0.60 29.92 -24.00
N GLU A 736 1.75 30.31 -24.54
CA GLU A 736 1.95 31.54 -25.31
C GLU A 736 1.46 31.44 -26.76
N SER A 737 1.73 30.32 -27.45
CA SER A 737 1.42 30.16 -28.87
C SER A 737 0.04 29.55 -29.13
N GLY A 738 -0.61 29.02 -28.10
CA GLY A 738 -1.84 28.25 -28.25
C GLY A 738 -3.11 29.09 -28.27
N LYS A 739 -4.17 28.51 -28.84
CA LYS A 739 -5.51 29.12 -28.86
C LYS A 739 -6.24 28.80 -27.55
N SER A 740 -6.64 29.83 -26.82
CA SER A 740 -7.48 29.67 -25.62
C SER A 740 -8.91 29.31 -26.00
N VAL A 741 -9.45 28.29 -25.33
CA VAL A 741 -10.80 27.75 -25.53
C VAL A 741 -11.45 27.50 -24.18
N LEU A 742 -12.71 27.87 -24.04
CA LEU A 742 -13.49 27.62 -22.83
C LEU A 742 -14.30 26.34 -22.98
N LEU A 743 -14.10 25.39 -22.07
CA LEU A 743 -14.89 24.17 -21.95
C LEU A 743 -15.88 24.30 -20.80
N ARG A 744 -17.17 24.07 -21.04
CA ARG A 744 -18.19 24.02 -19.97
C ARG A 744 -17.96 22.80 -19.09
N LEU A 745 -17.99 23.01 -17.77
CA LEU A 745 -17.93 21.95 -16.78
C LEU A 745 -19.32 21.34 -16.59
N GLN A 746 -19.40 20.02 -16.38
CA GLN A 746 -20.64 19.38 -15.99
C GLN A 746 -20.98 19.66 -14.53
N PRO A 747 -22.27 19.88 -14.18
CA PRO A 747 -22.69 19.98 -12.79
C PRO A 747 -22.49 18.62 -12.12
N VAL A 748 -21.55 18.54 -11.18
CA VAL A 748 -21.36 17.37 -10.32
C VAL A 748 -21.40 17.86 -8.88
N ASP A 749 -21.95 17.07 -7.95
CA ASP A 749 -21.93 17.39 -6.52
C ASP A 749 -20.47 17.68 -6.10
N PRO A 750 -20.13 18.91 -5.69
CA PRO A 750 -18.74 19.32 -5.47
C PRO A 750 -18.02 18.42 -4.47
N ARG A 751 -18.74 17.88 -3.47
CA ARG A 751 -18.20 16.96 -2.45
C ARG A 751 -17.70 15.64 -3.03
N SER A 752 -18.25 15.21 -4.17
CA SER A 752 -17.83 13.97 -4.85
C SER A 752 -16.61 14.16 -5.75
N LEU A 753 -16.24 15.41 -6.04
CA LEU A 753 -15.12 15.74 -6.94
C LEU A 753 -13.80 16.03 -6.21
N MET A 754 -13.84 16.42 -4.93
CA MET A 754 -12.63 16.86 -4.19
C MET A 754 -11.96 15.67 -3.48
N GLN A 755 -10.74 15.31 -3.90
CA GLN A 755 -9.96 14.20 -3.34
C GLN A 755 -8.73 14.68 -2.56
N GLY A 756 -8.89 15.73 -1.77
CA GLY A 756 -7.79 16.37 -1.06
C GLY A 756 -7.17 17.51 -1.88
N ASP A 757 -6.02 17.25 -2.53
CA ASP A 757 -5.19 18.24 -3.24
C ASP A 757 -5.52 18.43 -4.73
N TYR A 758 -6.51 17.71 -5.23
CA TYR A 758 -7.04 17.89 -6.58
C TYR A 758 -8.54 17.62 -6.68
N MET A 759 -9.13 18.11 -7.76
CA MET A 759 -10.55 17.98 -8.09
C MET A 759 -10.65 17.33 -9.44
N VAL A 760 -11.45 16.27 -9.53
CA VAL A 760 -11.80 15.66 -10.81
C VAL A 760 -12.77 16.60 -11.53
N ILE A 761 -12.54 16.89 -12.80
CA ILE A 761 -13.40 17.74 -13.63
C ILE A 761 -13.91 16.96 -14.83
N SER A 762 -15.19 17.16 -15.14
CA SER A 762 -15.87 16.58 -16.29
C SER A 762 -16.34 17.69 -17.23
N TYR A 763 -16.10 17.53 -18.52
CA TYR A 763 -16.47 18.52 -19.53
C TYR A 763 -17.76 18.14 -20.23
N GLU A 764 -18.64 19.11 -20.48
CA GLU A 764 -19.89 18.91 -21.23
C GLU A 764 -19.62 18.36 -22.63
N ILE A 765 -18.58 18.87 -23.29
CA ILE A 765 -18.15 18.41 -24.61
C ILE A 765 -17.79 16.92 -24.61
N SER A 766 -17.22 16.38 -23.53
CA SER A 766 -16.90 14.94 -23.42
C SER A 766 -18.15 14.06 -23.49
N SER A 767 -19.27 14.52 -22.91
CA SER A 767 -20.54 13.80 -23.02
C SER A 767 -21.17 13.93 -24.40
N GLN A 768 -21.06 15.09 -25.05
CA GLN A 768 -21.51 15.24 -26.45
C GLN A 768 -20.72 14.30 -27.37
N VAL A 769 -19.40 14.26 -27.25
CA VAL A 769 -18.52 13.34 -28.01
C VAL A 769 -18.95 11.90 -27.80
N ARG A 770 -19.21 11.48 -26.56
CA ARG A 770 -19.68 10.12 -26.25
C ARG A 770 -21.01 9.80 -26.93
N LEU A 771 -21.96 10.75 -26.91
CA LEU A 771 -23.28 10.57 -27.51
C LEU A 771 -23.21 10.49 -29.03
N GLU A 772 -22.50 11.42 -29.68
CA GLU A 772 -22.38 11.46 -31.14
C GLU A 772 -21.60 10.26 -31.67
N LEU A 773 -20.51 9.86 -30.99
CA LEU A 773 -19.78 8.65 -31.35
C LEU A 773 -20.63 7.38 -31.20
N ARG A 774 -21.49 7.33 -30.18
CA ARG A 774 -22.43 6.22 -30.00
C ARG A 774 -23.49 6.18 -31.11
N LYS A 775 -24.06 7.33 -31.51
CA LYS A 775 -25.01 7.39 -32.63
C LYS A 775 -24.38 6.89 -33.92
N LEU A 776 -23.13 7.28 -34.21
CA LEU A 776 -22.40 6.79 -35.37
C LEU A 776 -22.30 5.27 -35.39
N LEU A 777 -22.09 4.66 -34.22
CA LEU A 777 -21.93 3.22 -34.06
C LEU A 777 -23.25 2.44 -34.00
N ASP A 778 -24.30 2.99 -33.38
CA ASP A 778 -25.65 2.39 -33.31
C ASP A 778 -26.33 2.36 -34.69
N VAL A 779 -25.91 3.22 -35.63
CA VAL A 779 -26.37 3.25 -37.04
C VAL A 779 -25.56 2.29 -37.93
N ALA A 780 -24.29 2.00 -37.58
CA ALA A 780 -23.41 1.07 -38.28
C ALA A 780 -23.69 -0.46 -38.20
N PRO A 781 -24.65 -1.04 -37.42
CA PRO A 781 -24.83 -2.50 -37.31
C PRO A 781 -25.25 -3.22 -38.62
N LYS A 782 -25.58 -2.48 -39.69
CA LYS A 782 -25.92 -3.04 -41.01
C LYS A 782 -24.74 -3.06 -42.01
N GLY A 783 -23.55 -2.64 -41.58
CA GLY A 783 -22.37 -2.53 -42.44
C GLY A 783 -22.07 -1.06 -42.74
N ILE A 784 -20.79 -0.70 -42.64
CA ILE A 784 -20.27 0.66 -42.82
C ILE A 784 -20.52 1.20 -44.24
N SER A 785 -20.84 0.34 -45.21
CA SER A 785 -21.16 0.71 -46.59
C SER A 785 -22.49 1.44 -46.78
N ASP A 786 -23.46 1.31 -45.86
CA ASP A 786 -24.79 1.95 -45.95
C ASP A 786 -24.81 3.40 -45.41
N PHE A 787 -23.66 3.92 -44.96
CA PHE A 787 -23.51 5.24 -44.29
C PHE A 787 -23.51 6.45 -45.24
N LEU A 788 -23.72 6.25 -46.55
CA LEU A 788 -23.62 7.28 -47.59
C LEU A 788 -24.99 7.81 -48.06
N SER A 789 -25.79 8.38 -47.16
CA SER A 789 -26.97 9.18 -47.54
C SER A 789 -26.85 10.63 -47.04
N ASP A 790 -27.06 11.58 -47.96
CA ASP A 790 -26.82 13.03 -47.91
C ASP A 790 -27.51 13.85 -46.80
N ASP A 791 -28.20 13.23 -45.84
CA ASP A 791 -28.90 13.93 -44.76
C ASP A 791 -28.01 14.04 -43.49
N ASP A 792 -27.06 14.98 -43.53
CA ASP A 792 -26.25 15.51 -42.41
C ASP A 792 -25.69 14.51 -41.35
N PRO A 793 -24.93 13.47 -41.73
CA PRO A 793 -24.03 12.80 -40.80
C PRO A 793 -22.75 13.64 -40.60
N LEU A 794 -22.29 13.80 -39.36
CA LEU A 794 -21.03 14.48 -39.01
C LEU A 794 -19.88 13.98 -39.91
N PRO A 795 -19.02 14.83 -40.49
CA PRO A 795 -17.86 14.39 -41.26
C PRO A 795 -16.97 13.43 -40.48
N VAL A 796 -16.68 12.29 -41.09
CA VAL A 796 -15.83 11.23 -40.56
C VAL A 796 -14.76 10.88 -41.60
N SER A 797 -13.49 10.94 -41.21
CA SER A 797 -12.38 10.55 -42.11
C SER A 797 -12.39 9.06 -42.49
N GLU A 798 -11.88 8.73 -43.68
CA GLU A 798 -11.80 7.33 -44.15
C GLU A 798 -10.91 6.46 -43.25
N LYS A 799 -9.75 6.98 -42.78
CA LYS A 799 -8.92 6.26 -41.80
C LYS A 799 -9.64 6.00 -40.48
N PHE A 800 -10.42 6.97 -40.00
CA PHE A 800 -11.21 6.75 -38.78
C PHE A 800 -12.25 5.65 -38.96
N LYS A 801 -12.85 5.52 -40.15
CA LYS A 801 -13.75 4.40 -40.48
C LYS A 801 -13.04 3.05 -40.42
N GLU A 802 -11.80 2.96 -40.91
CA GLU A 802 -10.97 1.75 -40.79
C GLU A 802 -10.67 1.43 -39.32
N SER A 803 -10.29 2.44 -38.54
CA SER A 803 -10.02 2.30 -37.10
C SER A 803 -11.27 1.87 -36.30
N LEU A 804 -12.48 2.27 -36.72
CA LEU A 804 -13.76 1.94 -36.06
C LEU A 804 -14.10 0.44 -36.14
N VAL A 805 -13.60 -0.26 -37.16
CA VAL A 805 -13.82 -1.71 -37.36
C VAL A 805 -12.94 -2.53 -36.40
N SER A 806 -11.88 -1.94 -35.85
CA SER A 806 -10.99 -2.62 -34.91
C SER A 806 -11.63 -2.70 -33.51
N ASP A 807 -11.66 -3.88 -32.90
CA ASP A 807 -12.17 -4.12 -31.54
C ASP A 807 -11.23 -3.55 -30.44
N SER A 808 -10.25 -2.73 -30.83
CA SER A 808 -9.25 -2.09 -29.97
C SER A 808 -9.61 -0.63 -29.69
N GLY A 809 -9.17 -0.10 -28.55
CA GLY A 809 -9.39 1.31 -28.22
C GLY A 809 -8.79 2.26 -29.27
N MET A 810 -9.47 3.35 -29.58
CA MET A 810 -9.10 4.30 -30.63
C MET A 810 -8.67 5.66 -30.07
N ARG A 811 -7.66 6.27 -30.69
CA ARG A 811 -7.30 7.68 -30.48
C ARG A 811 -7.91 8.51 -31.60
N LEU A 812 -8.58 9.59 -31.24
CA LEU A 812 -9.29 10.41 -32.20
C LEU A 812 -9.19 11.88 -31.83
N PHE A 813 -9.32 12.73 -32.85
CA PHE A 813 -9.57 14.14 -32.65
C PHE A 813 -10.99 14.48 -33.03
N VAL A 814 -11.58 15.33 -32.21
CA VAL A 814 -12.93 15.83 -32.39
C VAL A 814 -12.82 17.28 -32.85
N GLU A 815 -13.39 17.58 -34.00
CA GLU A 815 -13.58 18.95 -34.47
C GLU A 815 -14.76 19.56 -33.72
N VAL A 816 -14.56 20.72 -33.09
CA VAL A 816 -15.55 21.38 -32.24
C VAL A 816 -15.71 22.84 -32.66
N SER A 817 -16.96 23.28 -32.79
CA SER A 817 -17.28 24.68 -33.07
C SER A 817 -17.05 25.56 -31.84
N LEU A 818 -16.56 26.76 -32.09
CA LEU A 818 -16.38 27.80 -31.09
C LEU A 818 -17.40 28.91 -31.30
N LYS A 819 -18.11 29.28 -30.24
CA LYS A 819 -18.96 30.48 -30.19
C LYS A 819 -18.49 31.35 -29.03
N ASP A 820 -18.07 32.58 -29.31
CA ASP A 820 -17.49 33.50 -28.32
C ASP A 820 -16.36 32.89 -27.47
N GLY A 821 -15.54 32.04 -28.10
CA GLY A 821 -14.44 31.30 -27.46
C GLY A 821 -14.84 30.03 -26.70
N VAL A 822 -16.14 29.71 -26.63
CA VAL A 822 -16.67 28.53 -25.92
C VAL A 822 -16.87 27.37 -26.89
N ALA A 823 -16.42 26.18 -26.51
CA ALA A 823 -16.70 24.93 -27.23
C ALA A 823 -18.19 24.56 -27.11
N GLU A 824 -18.93 24.56 -28.22
CA GLU A 824 -20.38 24.33 -28.20
C GLU A 824 -20.84 23.02 -28.82
N LYS A 825 -20.40 22.70 -30.04
CA LYS A 825 -20.94 21.56 -30.81
C LYS A 825 -19.84 20.75 -31.48
N VAL A 826 -19.95 19.43 -31.41
CA VAL A 826 -19.12 18.49 -32.20
C VAL A 826 -19.48 18.62 -33.68
N LEU A 827 -18.46 18.81 -34.53
CA LEU A 827 -18.57 18.95 -35.98
C LEU A 827 -18.08 17.73 -36.74
N GLY A 828 -17.14 16.94 -36.21
CA GLY A 828 -16.60 15.80 -36.94
C GLY A 828 -15.57 14.99 -36.15
N PHE A 829 -15.24 13.82 -36.69
CA PHE A 829 -14.30 12.85 -36.09
C PHE A 829 -13.17 12.48 -37.05
N TYR A 830 -11.94 12.59 -36.56
CA TYR A 830 -10.72 12.41 -37.33
C TYR A 830 -9.77 11.46 -36.64
N ASP A 831 -9.02 10.69 -37.43
CA ASP A 831 -7.93 9.87 -36.88
C ASP A 831 -6.78 10.74 -36.37
N SER A 832 -6.08 10.26 -35.34
CA SER A 832 -4.95 10.96 -34.74
C SER A 832 -3.79 11.27 -35.69
N GLU A 833 -3.61 10.49 -36.76
CA GLU A 833 -2.55 10.72 -37.75
C GLU A 833 -2.88 11.84 -38.75
N GLU A 834 -4.14 12.22 -38.90
CA GLU A 834 -4.59 13.14 -39.94
C GLU A 834 -4.57 14.61 -39.50
N VAL A 835 -4.48 14.86 -38.20
CA VAL A 835 -4.64 16.22 -37.63
C VAL A 835 -3.54 17.19 -38.03
N ALA A 836 -2.32 16.70 -38.27
CA ALA A 836 -1.24 17.53 -38.80
C ALA A 836 -1.50 18.03 -40.23
N ALA A 837 -2.43 17.41 -40.95
CA ALA A 837 -2.81 17.75 -42.32
C ALA A 837 -4.12 18.56 -42.42
N LEU A 838 -4.83 18.78 -41.31
CA LEU A 838 -6.09 19.53 -41.29
C LEU A 838 -5.83 21.05 -41.32
N GLU A 839 -6.54 21.77 -42.18
CA GLU A 839 -6.46 23.24 -42.25
C GLU A 839 -7.01 23.89 -40.97
N ILE A 840 -6.28 24.87 -40.44
CA ILE A 840 -6.73 25.67 -39.29
C ILE A 840 -7.88 26.57 -39.76
N LYS A 841 -9.13 26.18 -39.46
CA LYS A 841 -10.32 26.99 -39.75
C LYS A 841 -10.59 27.99 -38.61
N GLU A 842 -10.98 29.22 -38.97
CA GLU A 842 -11.50 30.19 -38.00
C GLU A 842 -12.79 29.67 -37.34
N GLY A 843 -12.95 29.91 -36.04
CA GLY A 843 -14.13 29.45 -35.29
C GLY A 843 -14.16 27.95 -34.94
N VAL A 844 -13.11 27.18 -35.20
CA VAL A 844 -13.04 25.74 -34.90
C VAL A 844 -11.82 25.40 -34.03
N VAL A 845 -11.89 24.29 -33.28
CA VAL A 845 -10.75 23.68 -32.57
C VAL A 845 -10.81 22.16 -32.65
N TYR A 846 -9.64 21.51 -32.63
CA TYR A 846 -9.51 20.05 -32.57
C TYR A 846 -9.08 19.60 -31.17
N LEU A 847 -9.90 18.77 -30.52
CA LEU A 847 -9.65 18.26 -29.17
C LEU A 847 -9.33 16.76 -29.21
N PRO A 848 -8.28 16.28 -28.50
CA PRO A 848 -7.89 14.89 -28.51
C PRO A 848 -8.69 14.06 -27.49
N PHE A 849 -9.22 12.92 -27.93
CA PHE A 849 -9.96 11.95 -27.14
C PHE A 849 -9.46 10.52 -27.34
N VAL A 850 -9.80 9.64 -26.40
CA VAL A 850 -9.63 8.19 -26.50
C VAL A 850 -10.99 7.55 -26.26
N ALA A 851 -11.36 6.62 -27.13
CA ALA A 851 -12.52 5.75 -26.97
C ALA A 851 -12.04 4.33 -26.64
N LYS A 852 -12.54 3.72 -25.56
CA LYS A 852 -12.22 2.34 -25.12
C LYS A 852 -13.49 1.48 -25.03
N ASN A 853 -13.37 0.17 -25.27
CA ASN A 853 -14.43 -0.84 -25.08
C ASN A 853 -15.77 -0.51 -25.78
N PHE A 854 -15.69 0.12 -26.96
CA PHE A 854 -16.86 0.66 -27.66
C PHE A 854 -17.69 -0.39 -28.43
N SER A 855 -17.18 -1.62 -28.58
CA SER A 855 -17.88 -2.74 -29.18
C SER A 855 -18.93 -3.39 -28.28
N THR A 856 -18.96 -3.04 -26.99
CA THR A 856 -19.94 -3.59 -26.03
C THR A 856 -21.23 -2.78 -26.02
N ARG A 857 -22.40 -3.43 -25.90
CA ARG A 857 -23.76 -2.82 -25.84
C ARG A 857 -23.94 -1.72 -24.77
N HIS A 858 -22.98 -1.55 -23.87
CA HIS A 858 -23.05 -0.63 -22.73
C HIS A 858 -22.51 0.78 -23.04
N GLY A 859 -22.03 1.03 -24.26
CA GLY A 859 -21.47 2.33 -24.67
C GLY A 859 -20.08 2.51 -24.08
N GLY A 860 -19.06 2.45 -24.92
CA GLY A 860 -17.67 2.49 -24.46
C GLY A 860 -17.29 3.78 -23.74
N ILE A 861 -16.11 3.74 -23.10
CA ILE A 861 -15.58 4.86 -22.33
C ILE A 861 -14.91 5.84 -23.30
N VAL A 862 -15.51 7.01 -23.50
CA VAL A 862 -14.84 8.17 -24.10
C VAL A 862 -14.23 9.02 -22.99
N SER A 863 -12.92 9.26 -23.08
CA SER A 863 -12.17 10.12 -22.17
C SER A 863 -11.30 11.12 -22.96
N PRO A 864 -11.19 12.38 -22.50
CA PRO A 864 -10.27 13.34 -23.09
C PRO A 864 -8.81 12.90 -22.87
N ARG A 865 -7.90 13.26 -23.79
CA ARG A 865 -6.44 13.08 -23.62
C ARG A 865 -5.75 14.33 -23.07
N PHE A 866 -6.48 15.09 -22.28
CA PHE A 866 -6.01 16.28 -21.62
C PHE A 866 -6.55 16.30 -20.19
N SER A 867 -6.01 17.18 -19.35
CA SER A 867 -6.22 17.07 -17.89
C SER A 867 -7.71 17.04 -17.54
N THR A 868 -8.10 16.03 -16.76
CA THR A 868 -9.40 15.93 -16.08
C THR A 868 -9.25 16.14 -14.58
N GLU A 869 -8.10 16.62 -14.15
CA GLU A 869 -7.77 16.89 -12.77
C GLU A 869 -7.25 18.33 -12.68
N PHE A 870 -7.72 19.06 -11.68
CA PHE A 870 -7.23 20.38 -11.36
C PHE A 870 -6.62 20.35 -9.95
N PHE A 871 -5.31 20.58 -9.85
CA PHE A 871 -4.59 20.63 -8.58
C PHE A 871 -4.75 22.02 -7.94
N PHE A 872 -5.14 22.04 -6.67
CA PHE A 872 -5.26 23.26 -5.85
C PHE A 872 -4.85 22.97 -4.40
N ASN A 873 -4.77 24.01 -3.58
CA ASN A 873 -4.50 23.82 -2.15
C ASN A 873 -5.76 23.27 -1.46
N GLU A 874 -5.68 22.08 -0.84
CA GLU A 874 -6.77 21.40 -0.14
C GLU A 874 -7.62 22.32 0.76
N GLU A 875 -7.01 23.28 1.46
CA GLU A 875 -7.70 24.23 2.35
C GLU A 875 -8.60 25.24 1.60
N ARG A 876 -8.46 25.36 0.27
CA ARG A 876 -9.19 26.29 -0.60
C ARG A 876 -10.18 25.62 -1.55
N ALA A 877 -10.40 24.33 -1.34
CA ALA A 877 -11.38 23.49 -2.03
C ALA A 877 -12.69 24.21 -2.37
N LYS A 878 -13.31 24.82 -1.35
CA LYS A 878 -14.63 25.46 -1.45
C LYS A 878 -14.72 26.59 -2.49
N ALA A 879 -13.62 27.31 -2.73
CA ALA A 879 -13.63 28.41 -3.70
C ALA A 879 -13.88 27.94 -5.14
N TYR A 880 -13.55 26.68 -5.45
CA TYR A 880 -13.71 26.11 -6.78
C TYR A 880 -15.12 25.52 -7.02
N GLU A 881 -16.04 25.55 -6.04
CA GLU A 881 -17.45 25.14 -6.21
C GLU A 881 -18.21 26.03 -7.23
N GLU A 882 -17.75 27.28 -7.39
CA GLU A 882 -18.33 28.26 -8.31
C GLU A 882 -17.85 28.07 -9.76
N ALA A 883 -16.89 27.17 -10.01
CA ALA A 883 -16.36 26.93 -11.35
C ALA A 883 -17.46 26.45 -12.31
N ARG A 884 -17.55 27.10 -13.48
CA ARG A 884 -18.47 26.75 -14.57
C ARG A 884 -17.76 26.48 -15.88
N PHE A 885 -16.59 27.08 -16.09
CA PHE A 885 -15.77 26.84 -17.27
C PHE A 885 -14.34 26.45 -16.88
N ALA A 886 -13.72 25.66 -17.74
CA ALA A 886 -12.29 25.43 -17.75
C ALA A 886 -11.68 26.15 -18.96
N GLU A 887 -10.71 27.01 -18.73
CA GLU A 887 -9.87 27.58 -19.79
C GLU A 887 -8.81 26.56 -20.16
N VAL A 888 -8.84 26.10 -21.42
CA VAL A 888 -7.81 25.23 -21.98
C VAL A 888 -7.09 25.92 -23.14
N VAL A 889 -5.80 25.66 -23.27
CA VAL A 889 -4.97 26.17 -24.37
C VAL A 889 -4.65 25.02 -25.32
N VAL A 890 -4.97 25.21 -26.60
CA VAL A 890 -4.82 24.19 -27.65
C VAL A 890 -3.75 24.59 -28.65
N THR A 891 -2.74 23.73 -28.85
CA THR A 891 -1.66 23.91 -29.83
C THR A 891 -1.31 22.57 -30.47
N GLU A 892 -1.38 22.43 -31.80
CA GLU A 892 -0.91 21.24 -32.55
C GLU A 892 -1.35 19.90 -31.93
N GLY A 893 -2.62 19.82 -31.51
CA GLY A 893 -3.20 18.62 -30.90
C GLY A 893 -2.81 18.33 -29.44
N ARG A 894 -2.05 19.22 -28.80
CA ARG A 894 -1.83 19.24 -27.35
C ARG A 894 -2.82 20.22 -26.71
N VAL A 895 -3.43 19.79 -25.61
CA VAL A 895 -4.37 20.62 -24.83
C VAL A 895 -3.87 20.70 -23.38
N MET A 896 -3.78 21.92 -22.87
CA MET A 896 -3.36 22.20 -21.49
C MET A 896 -4.45 22.93 -20.73
N LEU A 897 -4.71 22.49 -19.49
CA LEU A 897 -5.65 23.17 -18.59
C LEU A 897 -4.96 24.36 -17.94
N LYS A 898 -5.47 25.56 -18.16
CA LYS A 898 -4.86 26.81 -17.68
C LYS A 898 -5.51 27.32 -16.40
N ALA A 899 -6.84 27.39 -16.38
CA ALA A 899 -7.58 27.95 -15.25
C ALA A 899 -9.02 27.44 -15.17
N LEU A 900 -9.64 27.63 -14.00
CA LEU A 900 -11.08 27.50 -13.80
C LEU A 900 -11.72 28.89 -13.70
N LEU A 901 -12.90 29.04 -14.29
CA LEU A 901 -13.62 30.31 -14.39
C LEU A 901 -15.04 30.16 -13.83
N ASP A 902 -15.56 31.24 -13.24
CA ASP A 902 -16.95 31.36 -12.79
C ASP A 902 -17.93 31.55 -13.97
N ILE A 903 -19.21 31.77 -13.67
CA ILE A 903 -20.24 32.01 -14.71
C ILE A 903 -20.00 33.29 -15.53
N ASP A 904 -19.34 34.28 -14.93
CA ASP A 904 -19.02 35.57 -15.53
C ASP A 904 -17.69 35.54 -16.29
N ARG A 905 -17.06 34.36 -16.40
CA ARG A 905 -15.76 34.11 -17.03
C ARG A 905 -14.59 34.78 -16.31
N ASN A 906 -14.74 35.09 -15.02
CA ASN A 906 -13.61 35.54 -14.20
C ASN A 906 -12.80 34.34 -13.71
N MET A 907 -11.48 34.50 -13.67
CA MET A 907 -10.60 33.49 -13.11
C MET A 907 -10.85 33.33 -11.62
N ILE A 908 -11.09 32.09 -11.20
CA ILE A 908 -11.13 31.73 -9.78
C ILE A 908 -9.68 31.63 -9.31
N ASP A 909 -9.08 32.81 -9.08
CA ASP A 909 -7.75 32.92 -8.49
C ASP A 909 -7.88 33.05 -6.98
N THR A 910 -7.40 32.03 -6.28
CA THR A 910 -7.33 32.07 -4.82
C THR A 910 -5.99 32.60 -4.30
N ALA A 911 -4.99 32.82 -5.16
CA ALA A 911 -3.67 33.30 -4.74
C ALA A 911 -3.69 34.74 -4.18
N THR A 912 -4.65 35.58 -4.59
CA THR A 912 -4.69 37.02 -4.25
C THR A 912 -5.89 37.45 -3.39
N GLY A 913 -6.52 36.53 -2.64
CA GLY A 913 -7.50 36.88 -1.61
C GLY A 913 -6.81 37.49 -0.38
N VAL A 914 -6.65 38.81 -0.39
CA VAL A 914 -6.16 39.64 0.74
C VAL A 914 -7.06 39.44 1.97
N ALA A 915 -6.40 39.42 3.13
CA ALA A 915 -6.93 39.44 4.48
C ALA A 915 -8.27 40.18 4.67
N GLN A 916 -9.20 39.52 5.37
CA GLN A 916 -9.96 40.13 6.45
C GLN A 916 -9.89 39.25 7.69
#